data_AF-A0A957JHN4-F1
#
_entry.id   AF-A0A957JHN4-F1
#
_cell.length_a   1.000
_cell.length_b   1.000
_cell.length_c   1.000
_cell.angle_alpha   90.00
_cell.angle_beta   90.00
_cell.angle_gamma   90.00
#
_symmetry.space_group_name_H-M   'P 1'
#
loop_
_entity.id
_entity.type
_entity.pdbx_description
1 polymer ?
#
loop_
_entity_poly.entity_id
_entity_poly.type
_entity_poly.pdbx_seq_one_letter_code
_entity_poly.pdbx_strand_id
1 'polypeptide(L)'
;PGSFLVSATRLGGLHGYGEEGATAPLGGGVVGFSKAYKRERGDVLVKAVDFAHSRKTASLADLLIAETLTDPGVVEVGYWQENRYAVTLVERPAGDGQPGLTLNNESIFLVTGAAGGITSAIIGDLAAASGGTFYLLDLVAAPPAGDPQIALFRQDKEALKQQLIVNARLAGDRPTPVQIEKQMLAIERQEAALRAIEMVQAAGGTAHYHSVDLLDGPAVAAIVAQIGQAHGRLDVLIHAGGIEISRGLADKEQAQFDLVYDIKADGFFSLLQAAQGLPIGATVAFSSVAGRFGNSGQTDYSAANDLLCKLTSSLRRWRPETRGIVIDWTAWGGIGMATRGSVPKIMAMAGIEMLPPEAGIPTVRRELVAGAFRGEIVVGGALGILTAEWDETGGLDVDKVNAAAAERKLLMTGRVNAARLYGGLDVETVLDPQEQPFLYDHAMDGTPLLPGVMGTEGFAQLASLLLPGYTVAAVENEVFESPFKFYRMEPRTLHWQAVLRPEANGDLLAETVLRSVRELNKPGVPPQEKVHFKAQVRLVPAGVPQPDPIPLPALAESAARVGMADIYRVYFHGPAYQVLDWVQVDGDRAIGQMAADLPPNTRPGDAASLMAPRLVELCFQTAGIWEARQKQVLALPWQIGAVTTYRQPAAANGQRLYALVEAVNGEDGDTRFNAQVVDESGAVYVDLRGYRTVALPGTVAL
;
A
#
# COMPACT_ATOMS: atom_id res chain seq x y z
N PRO A 1 -20.54 -12.41 23.26
CA PRO A 1 -20.53 -11.13 22.52
C PRO A 1 -21.60 -10.18 23.07
N GLY A 2 -21.26 -8.91 23.28
CA GLY A 2 -22.24 -7.85 23.56
C GLY A 2 -23.06 -7.50 22.33
N SER A 3 -23.48 -6.24 22.20
CA SER A 3 -24.15 -5.74 21.00
C SER A 3 -23.23 -5.80 19.77
N PHE A 4 -23.78 -6.19 18.61
CA PHE A 4 -23.05 -6.21 17.35
C PHE A 4 -23.90 -5.67 16.17
N LEU A 5 -23.21 -5.22 15.13
CA LEU A 5 -23.74 -4.92 13.80
C LEU A 5 -22.87 -5.64 12.76
N VAL A 6 -23.44 -6.57 12.01
CA VAL A 6 -22.76 -7.18 10.85
C VAL A 6 -23.55 -6.86 9.60
N SER A 7 -22.88 -6.24 8.64
CA SER A 7 -23.41 -5.95 7.30
C SER A 7 -22.71 -6.84 6.26
N ALA A 8 -23.44 -7.20 5.21
CA ALA A 8 -22.94 -8.06 4.14
C ALA A 8 -23.04 -7.34 2.79
N THR A 9 -21.99 -7.43 1.98
CA THR A 9 -21.95 -6.83 0.63
C THR A 9 -21.48 -7.84 -0.42
N ARG A 10 -21.64 -7.48 -1.70
CA ARG A 10 -21.19 -8.25 -2.87
C ARG A 10 -20.37 -7.37 -3.83
N LEU A 11 -19.38 -6.69 -3.29
CA LEU A 11 -18.43 -5.84 -4.02
C LEU A 11 -17.38 -6.67 -4.77
N GLY A 12 -17.17 -7.94 -4.44
CA GLY A 12 -16.27 -8.84 -5.19
C GLY A 12 -15.44 -9.78 -4.31
N GLY A 13 -15.60 -9.74 -3.00
CA GLY A 13 -14.83 -10.50 -2.01
C GLY A 13 -13.60 -9.76 -1.48
N LEU A 14 -13.21 -8.65 -2.11
CA LEU A 14 -12.07 -7.80 -1.74
C LEU A 14 -12.47 -6.32 -1.64
N HIS A 15 -13.71 -6.02 -1.23
CA HIS A 15 -14.27 -4.67 -1.08
C HIS A 15 -14.15 -3.79 -2.33
N GLY A 16 -14.14 -4.42 -3.52
CA GLY A 16 -13.94 -3.74 -4.80
C GLY A 16 -12.50 -3.28 -5.08
N TYR A 17 -11.51 -3.75 -4.32
CA TYR A 17 -10.09 -3.43 -4.56
C TYR A 17 -9.39 -4.41 -5.49
N GLY A 18 -10.00 -5.57 -5.79
CA GLY A 18 -9.48 -6.52 -6.78
C GLY A 18 -9.36 -5.90 -8.18
N GLU A 19 -8.60 -6.56 -9.06
CA GLU A 19 -8.32 -6.07 -10.42
C GLU A 19 -9.59 -5.72 -11.21
N GLU A 20 -10.58 -6.58 -11.11
CA GLU A 20 -11.89 -6.45 -11.74
C GLU A 20 -12.72 -5.27 -11.22
N GLY A 21 -12.37 -4.67 -10.07
CA GLY A 21 -13.15 -3.62 -9.43
C GLY A 21 -14.49 -4.09 -8.85
N ALA A 22 -15.27 -3.15 -8.32
CA ALA A 22 -16.51 -3.45 -7.60
C ALA A 22 -17.63 -4.00 -8.51
N THR A 23 -18.20 -5.16 -8.15
CA THR A 23 -19.32 -5.78 -8.90
C THR A 23 -20.70 -5.20 -8.56
N ALA A 24 -20.91 -4.77 -7.32
CA ALA A 24 -22.16 -4.16 -6.85
C ALA A 24 -21.82 -2.91 -6.02
N PRO A 25 -21.49 -1.77 -6.67
CA PRO A 25 -20.85 -0.62 -6.02
C PRO A 25 -21.66 0.00 -4.88
N LEU A 26 -22.99 -0.14 -4.88
CA LEU A 26 -23.87 0.31 -3.79
C LEU A 26 -23.45 -0.22 -2.40
N GLY A 27 -22.74 -1.36 -2.35
CA GLY A 27 -22.14 -1.87 -1.11
C GLY A 27 -21.19 -0.87 -0.43
N GLY A 28 -20.58 0.06 -1.17
CA GLY A 28 -19.75 1.12 -0.60
C GLY A 28 -20.50 2.00 0.41
N GLY A 29 -21.79 2.29 0.15
CA GLY A 29 -22.63 3.03 1.09
C GLY A 29 -22.78 2.29 2.42
N VAL A 30 -22.95 0.97 2.37
CA VAL A 30 -23.08 0.11 3.56
C VAL A 30 -21.76 0.05 4.34
N VAL A 31 -20.63 -0.09 3.63
CA VAL A 31 -19.30 -0.18 4.25
C VAL A 31 -18.92 1.15 4.91
N GLY A 32 -19.09 2.28 4.20
CA GLY A 32 -18.86 3.62 4.73
C GLY A 32 -19.71 3.93 5.97
N PHE A 33 -21.01 3.61 5.92
CA PHE A 33 -21.90 3.72 7.08
C PHE A 33 -21.40 2.90 8.27
N SER A 34 -21.04 1.63 8.03
CA SER A 34 -20.61 0.70 9.09
C SER A 34 -19.35 1.20 9.81
N LYS A 35 -18.38 1.75 9.08
CA LYS A 35 -17.16 2.34 9.67
C LYS A 35 -17.46 3.56 10.54
N ALA A 36 -18.30 4.47 10.08
CA ALA A 36 -18.70 5.64 10.88
C ALA A 36 -19.50 5.22 12.12
N TYR A 37 -20.39 4.24 11.97
CA TYR A 37 -21.14 3.69 13.10
C TYR A 37 -20.22 3.08 14.17
N LYS A 38 -19.15 2.36 13.78
CA LYS A 38 -18.13 1.87 14.72
C LYS A 38 -17.45 3.00 15.50
N ARG A 39 -17.16 4.13 14.84
CA ARG A 39 -16.56 5.32 15.48
C ARG A 39 -17.53 5.98 16.46
N GLU A 40 -18.83 5.94 16.18
CA GLU A 40 -19.86 6.47 17.07
C GLU A 40 -20.19 5.52 18.24
N ARG A 41 -20.11 4.20 18.00
CA ARG A 41 -20.45 3.13 18.95
C ARG A 41 -19.23 2.24 19.23
N GLY A 42 -18.22 2.82 19.89
CA GLY A 42 -16.93 2.16 20.12
C GLY A 42 -17.02 0.82 20.86
N ASP A 43 -18.04 0.64 21.71
CA ASP A 43 -18.33 -0.57 22.48
C ASP A 43 -19.00 -1.69 21.68
N VAL A 44 -19.53 -1.38 20.49
CA VAL A 44 -20.24 -2.34 19.63
C VAL A 44 -19.26 -3.02 18.67
N LEU A 45 -19.39 -4.34 18.50
CA LEU A 45 -18.68 -5.06 17.44
C LEU A 45 -19.32 -4.71 16.10
N VAL A 46 -18.53 -4.19 15.16
CA VAL A 46 -19.04 -3.82 13.83
C VAL A 46 -18.21 -4.50 12.75
N LYS A 47 -18.88 -5.18 11.82
CA LYS A 47 -18.27 -5.84 10.68
C LYS A 47 -19.02 -5.48 9.39
N ALA A 48 -18.27 -5.16 8.34
CA ALA A 48 -18.75 -5.09 6.98
C ALA A 48 -18.05 -6.18 6.17
N VAL A 49 -18.80 -7.23 5.86
CA VAL A 49 -18.27 -8.47 5.27
C VAL A 49 -18.62 -8.52 3.78
N ASP A 50 -17.59 -8.54 2.93
CA ASP A 50 -17.73 -8.60 1.48
C ASP A 50 -17.51 -10.02 0.94
N PHE A 51 -18.33 -10.40 -0.04
CA PHE A 51 -18.28 -11.71 -0.67
C PHE A 51 -18.23 -11.60 -2.19
N ALA A 52 -17.58 -12.58 -2.83
CA ALA A 52 -17.65 -12.75 -4.27
C ALA A 52 -19.10 -13.03 -4.72
N HIS A 53 -19.50 -12.48 -5.87
CA HIS A 53 -20.84 -12.65 -6.42
C HIS A 53 -21.21 -14.12 -6.70
N SER A 54 -20.22 -14.97 -6.95
CA SER A 54 -20.40 -16.40 -7.22
C SER A 54 -20.73 -17.24 -5.98
N ARG A 55 -20.58 -16.71 -4.75
CA ARG A 55 -20.73 -17.51 -3.52
C ARG A 55 -22.20 -17.80 -3.19
N LYS A 56 -22.48 -19.05 -2.81
CA LYS A 56 -23.83 -19.54 -2.47
C LYS A 56 -24.31 -18.96 -1.12
N THR A 57 -25.59 -18.66 -1.02
CA THR A 57 -26.18 -17.96 0.14
C THR A 57 -26.01 -18.70 1.47
N ALA A 58 -26.15 -20.03 1.49
CA ALA A 58 -26.07 -20.82 2.72
C ALA A 58 -24.70 -20.66 3.43
N SER A 59 -23.59 -20.69 2.68
CA SER A 59 -22.25 -20.47 3.23
C SER A 59 -22.02 -19.05 3.76
N LEU A 60 -22.83 -18.07 3.37
CA LEU A 60 -22.67 -16.69 3.86
C LEU A 60 -23.16 -16.54 5.30
N ALA A 61 -24.26 -17.22 5.65
CA ALA A 61 -24.84 -17.11 6.99
C ALA A 61 -23.86 -17.60 8.07
N ASP A 62 -23.22 -18.75 7.85
CA ASP A 62 -22.25 -19.31 8.78
C ASP A 62 -21.04 -18.40 8.97
N LEU A 63 -20.51 -17.83 7.88
CA LEU A 63 -19.39 -16.88 7.93
C LEU A 63 -19.78 -15.58 8.64
N LEU A 64 -20.96 -15.04 8.37
CA LEU A 64 -21.44 -13.82 9.05
C LEU A 64 -21.61 -14.05 10.55
N ILE A 65 -22.08 -15.23 10.97
CA ILE A 65 -22.15 -15.60 12.39
C ILE A 65 -20.74 -15.75 12.97
N ALA A 66 -19.82 -16.41 12.26
CA ALA A 66 -18.44 -16.57 12.72
C ALA A 66 -17.76 -15.20 12.97
N GLU A 67 -18.00 -14.21 12.09
CA GLU A 67 -17.49 -12.84 12.26
C GLU A 67 -18.07 -12.11 13.49
N THR A 68 -19.14 -12.60 14.12
CA THR A 68 -19.63 -12.07 15.41
C THR A 68 -18.89 -12.64 16.62
N LEU A 69 -18.11 -13.70 16.42
CA LEU A 69 -17.50 -14.50 17.50
C LEU A 69 -16.00 -14.25 17.65
N THR A 70 -15.35 -13.69 16.64
CA THR A 70 -13.88 -13.54 16.58
C THR A 70 -13.48 -12.17 16.02
N ASP A 71 -12.21 -11.82 16.21
CA ASP A 71 -11.56 -10.64 15.62
C ASP A 71 -12.30 -9.33 15.93
N PRO A 72 -12.07 -8.72 17.10
CA PRO A 72 -12.54 -7.37 17.39
C PRO A 72 -11.74 -6.27 16.68
N GLY A 73 -10.65 -6.61 15.98
CA GLY A 73 -9.63 -5.68 15.49
C GLY A 73 -9.96 -5.00 14.17
N VAL A 74 -10.76 -5.64 13.30
CA VAL A 74 -11.06 -5.10 11.96
C VAL A 74 -12.55 -4.86 11.73
N VAL A 75 -12.89 -3.83 10.96
CA VAL A 75 -14.28 -3.55 10.53
C VAL A 75 -14.55 -4.12 9.14
N GLU A 76 -13.62 -3.97 8.20
CA GLU A 76 -13.78 -4.43 6.82
C GLU A 76 -13.17 -5.82 6.63
N VAL A 77 -14.00 -6.78 6.26
CA VAL A 77 -13.60 -8.18 6.04
C VAL A 77 -13.99 -8.60 4.64
N GLY A 78 -13.06 -9.13 3.86
CA GLY A 78 -13.31 -9.68 2.53
C GLY A 78 -13.13 -11.18 2.52
N TYR A 79 -14.04 -11.92 1.88
CA TYR A 79 -13.85 -13.32 1.58
C TYR A 79 -13.66 -13.56 0.08
N TRP A 80 -12.47 -14.02 -0.28
CA TRP A 80 -12.08 -14.25 -1.67
C TRP A 80 -11.26 -15.54 -1.78
N GLN A 81 -11.62 -16.43 -2.71
CA GLN A 81 -10.98 -17.74 -2.93
C GLN A 81 -10.66 -18.51 -1.63
N GLU A 82 -11.68 -18.70 -0.78
CA GLU A 82 -11.64 -19.36 0.54
C GLU A 82 -10.83 -18.64 1.65
N ASN A 83 -10.08 -17.60 1.33
CA ASN A 83 -9.33 -16.83 2.32
C ASN A 83 -10.14 -15.64 2.85
N ARG A 84 -9.74 -15.18 4.05
CA ARG A 84 -10.25 -13.99 4.73
C ARG A 84 -9.20 -12.88 4.65
N TYR A 85 -9.62 -11.70 4.18
CA TYR A 85 -8.78 -10.52 4.00
C TYR A 85 -9.33 -9.33 4.79
N ALA A 86 -8.46 -8.36 5.07
CA ALA A 86 -8.84 -7.03 5.53
C ALA A 86 -8.34 -5.98 4.52
N VAL A 87 -8.85 -4.75 4.62
CA VAL A 87 -8.43 -3.63 3.78
C VAL A 87 -7.38 -2.82 4.53
N THR A 88 -6.16 -2.73 3.99
CA THR A 88 -5.05 -1.96 4.57
C THR A 88 -4.55 -0.86 3.62
N LEU A 89 -3.67 -0.01 4.13
CA LEU A 89 -2.96 1.02 3.37
C LEU A 89 -1.60 0.49 2.95
N VAL A 90 -1.22 0.80 1.72
CA VAL A 90 0.14 0.60 1.23
C VAL A 90 0.68 1.96 0.85
N GLU A 91 1.72 2.41 1.56
CA GLU A 91 2.44 3.62 1.18
C GLU A 91 3.21 3.36 -0.11
N ARG A 92 3.04 4.24 -1.09
CA ARG A 92 3.74 4.14 -2.37
C ARG A 92 4.52 5.43 -2.59
N PRO A 93 5.79 5.35 -3.02
CA PRO A 93 6.48 6.51 -3.54
C PRO A 93 5.63 7.14 -4.62
N ALA A 94 5.60 8.47 -4.61
CA ALA A 94 4.92 9.20 -5.64
C ALA A 94 5.72 8.98 -6.95
N GLY A 95 5.27 8.07 -7.81
CA GLY A 95 5.94 7.73 -9.08
C GLY A 95 5.90 8.90 -10.06
N ASP A 96 6.98 9.10 -10.82
CA ASP A 96 7.19 10.25 -11.71
C ASP A 96 7.60 9.87 -13.15
N GLY A 97 7.63 8.57 -13.49
CA GLY A 97 8.23 8.09 -14.74
C GLY A 97 7.30 7.44 -15.78
N GLN A 98 6.00 7.28 -15.50
CA GLN A 98 5.06 6.67 -16.46
C GLN A 98 4.15 7.74 -17.09
N PRO A 99 3.99 7.78 -18.43
CA PRO A 99 3.19 8.80 -19.08
C PRO A 99 1.70 8.65 -18.72
N GLY A 100 1.09 9.74 -18.23
CA GLY A 100 -0.36 9.87 -18.00
C GLY A 100 -1.09 10.56 -19.15
N LEU A 101 -2.18 11.28 -18.84
CA LEU A 101 -2.90 12.11 -19.80
C LEU A 101 -2.05 13.33 -20.17
N THR A 102 -2.11 13.72 -21.44
CA THR A 102 -1.59 15.02 -21.90
C THR A 102 -2.64 16.09 -21.68
N LEU A 103 -2.32 17.10 -20.88
CA LEU A 103 -3.15 18.29 -20.71
C LEU A 103 -2.64 19.41 -21.64
N ASN A 104 -3.54 20.01 -22.40
CA ASN A 104 -3.26 21.06 -23.39
C ASN A 104 -4.50 21.95 -23.63
N ASN A 105 -4.41 22.89 -24.56
CA ASN A 105 -5.47 23.86 -24.85
C ASN A 105 -6.73 23.24 -25.49
N GLU A 106 -6.65 22.00 -25.96
CA GLU A 106 -7.78 21.22 -26.46
C GLU A 106 -8.43 20.33 -25.40
N SER A 107 -7.91 20.37 -24.16
CA SER A 107 -8.43 19.56 -23.06
C SER A 107 -9.76 20.11 -22.54
N ILE A 108 -10.74 19.23 -22.40
CA ILE A 108 -12.09 19.55 -21.94
C ILE A 108 -12.31 19.03 -20.52
N PHE A 109 -12.69 19.92 -19.61
CA PHE A 109 -12.91 19.64 -18.20
C PHE A 109 -14.39 19.86 -17.84
N LEU A 110 -14.95 18.97 -17.02
CA LEU A 110 -16.24 19.15 -16.35
C LEU A 110 -16.00 19.06 -14.84
N VAL A 111 -16.29 20.12 -14.10
CA VAL A 111 -15.99 20.21 -12.67
C VAL A 111 -17.24 20.57 -11.90
N THR A 112 -17.66 19.72 -10.95
CA THR A 112 -18.76 20.02 -10.02
C THR A 112 -18.25 20.52 -8.68
N GLY A 113 -19.05 21.35 -7.98
CA GLY A 113 -18.62 22.01 -6.75
C GLY A 113 -17.55 23.08 -7.02
N ALA A 114 -17.63 23.74 -8.18
CA ALA A 114 -16.62 24.67 -8.66
C ALA A 114 -16.43 25.90 -7.74
N ALA A 115 -17.45 26.26 -6.95
CA ALA A 115 -17.39 27.34 -5.96
C ALA A 115 -16.82 26.89 -4.60
N GLY A 116 -16.27 25.67 -4.50
CA GLY A 116 -15.55 25.20 -3.33
C GLY A 116 -14.12 25.77 -3.27
N GLY A 117 -13.68 26.22 -2.09
CA GLY A 117 -12.35 26.85 -1.94
C GLY A 117 -11.19 25.96 -2.39
N ILE A 118 -11.24 24.66 -2.09
CA ILE A 118 -10.24 23.67 -2.55
C ILE A 118 -10.37 23.44 -4.06
N THR A 119 -11.59 23.19 -4.54
CA THR A 119 -11.89 22.92 -5.96
C THR A 119 -11.42 24.06 -6.86
N SER A 120 -11.71 25.31 -6.49
CA SER A 120 -11.27 26.51 -7.23
C SER A 120 -9.74 26.62 -7.36
N ALA A 121 -8.98 26.19 -6.35
CA ALA A 121 -7.52 26.23 -6.39
C ALA A 121 -6.96 25.14 -7.31
N ILE A 122 -7.58 23.95 -7.29
CA ILE A 122 -7.26 22.84 -8.20
C ILE A 122 -7.62 23.19 -9.64
N ILE A 123 -8.77 23.86 -9.87
CA ILE A 123 -9.13 24.40 -11.19
C ILE A 123 -8.03 25.34 -11.69
N GLY A 124 -7.50 26.23 -10.84
CA GLY A 124 -6.39 27.11 -11.18
C GLY A 124 -5.11 26.38 -11.62
N ASP A 125 -4.69 25.34 -10.88
CA ASP A 125 -3.50 24.52 -11.24
C ASP A 125 -3.71 23.78 -12.57
N LEU A 126 -4.89 23.18 -12.78
CA LEU A 126 -5.22 22.49 -14.04
C LEU A 126 -5.34 23.47 -15.22
N ALA A 127 -5.91 24.66 -15.01
CA ALA A 127 -6.00 25.69 -16.02
C ALA A 127 -4.61 26.19 -16.42
N ALA A 128 -3.74 26.46 -15.46
CA ALA A 128 -2.36 26.87 -15.73
C ALA A 128 -1.57 25.82 -16.50
N ALA A 129 -1.84 24.53 -16.27
CA ALA A 129 -1.17 23.43 -16.96
C ALA A 129 -1.75 23.12 -18.36
N SER A 130 -3.01 23.47 -18.62
CA SER A 130 -3.71 23.09 -19.86
C SER A 130 -4.00 24.26 -20.78
N GLY A 131 -4.48 25.40 -20.28
CA GLY A 131 -5.14 26.43 -21.08
C GLY A 131 -6.43 25.92 -21.74
N GLY A 132 -7.05 24.87 -21.19
CA GLY A 132 -8.19 24.16 -21.79
C GLY A 132 -9.56 24.83 -21.60
N THR A 133 -10.61 24.08 -21.92
CA THR A 133 -12.02 24.50 -21.74
C THR A 133 -12.62 23.85 -20.50
N PHE A 134 -13.20 24.65 -19.60
CA PHE A 134 -13.73 24.23 -18.31
C PHE A 134 -15.24 24.50 -18.23
N TYR A 135 -16.03 23.44 -18.06
CA TYR A 135 -17.44 23.50 -17.65
C TYR A 135 -17.51 23.42 -16.13
N LEU A 136 -17.83 24.54 -15.49
CA LEU A 136 -17.84 24.72 -14.04
C LEU A 136 -19.28 24.69 -13.53
N LEU A 137 -19.64 23.69 -12.74
CA LEU A 137 -20.98 23.48 -12.20
C LEU A 137 -20.97 23.71 -10.69
N ASP A 138 -21.91 24.50 -10.21
CA ASP A 138 -22.20 24.68 -8.79
C ASP A 138 -23.67 25.04 -8.58
N LEU A 139 -24.16 24.98 -7.35
CA LEU A 139 -25.49 25.49 -7.01
C LEU A 139 -25.49 27.03 -7.01
N VAL A 140 -24.37 27.64 -6.61
CA VAL A 140 -24.23 29.10 -6.57
C VAL A 140 -24.24 29.68 -7.98
N ALA A 141 -24.93 30.81 -8.17
CA ALA A 141 -24.90 31.53 -9.44
C ALA A 141 -23.59 32.31 -9.61
N ALA A 142 -23.07 32.39 -10.84
CA ALA A 142 -21.90 33.21 -11.15
C ALA A 142 -22.19 34.68 -10.79
N PRO A 143 -21.39 35.29 -9.90
CA PRO A 143 -21.55 36.70 -9.60
C PRO A 143 -21.03 37.57 -10.75
N PRO A 144 -21.46 38.84 -10.84
CA PRO A 144 -20.86 39.80 -11.76
C PRO A 144 -19.37 40.00 -11.45
N ALA A 145 -18.53 40.16 -12.48
CA ALA A 145 -17.08 40.36 -12.31
C ALA A 145 -16.72 41.59 -11.47
N GLY A 146 -17.57 42.61 -11.46
CA GLY A 146 -17.40 43.85 -10.69
C GLY A 146 -18.18 43.90 -9.38
N ASP A 147 -18.55 42.77 -8.77
CA ASP A 147 -19.34 42.75 -7.54
C ASP A 147 -18.59 43.47 -6.38
N PRO A 148 -19.18 44.53 -5.79
CA PRO A 148 -18.52 45.33 -4.76
C PRO A 148 -18.33 44.59 -3.44
N GLN A 149 -19.20 43.62 -3.11
CA GLN A 149 -19.06 42.82 -1.90
C GLN A 149 -17.90 41.83 -2.04
N ILE A 150 -17.73 41.23 -3.23
CA ILE A 150 -16.58 40.37 -3.52
C ILE A 150 -15.29 41.19 -3.54
N ALA A 151 -15.29 42.37 -4.15
CA ALA A 151 -14.14 43.26 -4.15
C ALA A 151 -13.73 43.63 -2.71
N LEU A 152 -14.69 43.95 -1.85
CA LEU A 152 -14.41 44.23 -0.44
C LEU A 152 -13.99 42.97 0.33
N PHE A 153 -14.58 41.80 0.07
CA PHE A 153 -14.16 40.53 0.67
C PHE A 153 -12.67 40.23 0.41
N ARG A 154 -12.21 40.47 -0.83
CA ARG A 154 -10.80 40.27 -1.23
C ARG A 154 -9.85 41.27 -0.56
N GLN A 155 -10.31 42.49 -0.30
CA GLN A 155 -9.50 43.55 0.31
C GLN A 155 -9.46 43.46 1.84
N ASP A 156 -10.64 43.35 2.48
CA ASP A 156 -10.80 43.37 3.92
C ASP A 156 -12.10 42.67 4.35
N LYS A 157 -11.97 41.41 4.81
CA LYS A 157 -13.09 40.58 5.28
C LYS A 157 -13.79 41.18 6.51
N GLU A 158 -13.07 41.87 7.39
CA GLU A 158 -13.66 42.48 8.58
C GLU A 158 -14.45 43.74 8.21
N ALA A 159 -13.95 44.55 7.28
CA ALA A 159 -14.70 45.69 6.74
C ALA A 159 -16.02 45.23 6.10
N LEU A 160 -16.00 44.16 5.30
CA LEU A 160 -17.23 43.58 4.73
C LEU A 160 -18.20 43.13 5.83
N LYS A 161 -17.71 42.42 6.85
CA LYS A 161 -18.54 41.96 7.97
C LYS A 161 -19.22 43.13 8.69
N GLN A 162 -18.49 44.22 8.95
CA GLN A 162 -19.08 45.43 9.53
C GLN A 162 -20.10 46.07 8.60
N GLN A 163 -19.83 46.12 7.29
CA GLN A 163 -20.75 46.67 6.31
C GLN A 163 -22.06 45.87 6.26
N LEU A 164 -22.01 44.54 6.31
CA LEU A 164 -23.21 43.69 6.36
C LEU A 164 -24.05 43.96 7.61
N ILE A 165 -23.41 44.14 8.77
CA ILE A 165 -24.10 44.49 10.02
C ILE A 165 -24.78 45.86 9.91
N VAL A 166 -24.09 46.86 9.35
CA VAL A 166 -24.62 48.21 9.17
C VAL A 166 -25.79 48.19 8.19
N ASN A 167 -25.66 47.52 7.05
CA ASN A 167 -26.70 47.42 6.02
C ASN A 167 -27.96 46.74 6.57
N ALA A 168 -27.81 45.64 7.32
CA ALA A 168 -28.94 44.97 7.95
C ALA A 168 -29.64 45.88 8.98
N ARG A 169 -28.88 46.63 9.80
CA ARG A 169 -29.47 47.61 10.73
C ARG A 169 -30.20 48.73 10.02
N LEU A 170 -29.66 49.23 8.90
CA LEU A 170 -30.32 50.25 8.07
C LEU A 170 -31.60 49.72 7.41
N ALA A 171 -31.65 48.43 7.07
CA ALA A 171 -32.85 47.76 6.58
C ALA A 171 -33.90 47.48 7.67
N GLY A 172 -33.63 47.84 8.92
CA GLY A 172 -34.52 47.62 10.07
C GLY A 172 -34.34 46.28 10.78
N ASP A 173 -33.39 45.46 10.33
CA ASP A 173 -33.11 44.14 10.91
C ASP A 173 -32.17 44.24 12.13
N ARG A 174 -32.29 43.26 13.03
CA ARG A 174 -31.32 43.01 14.12
C ARG A 174 -30.61 41.67 13.84
N PRO A 175 -29.62 41.66 12.94
CA PRO A 175 -28.99 40.41 12.53
C PRO A 175 -28.23 39.78 13.71
N THR A 176 -28.43 38.48 13.90
CA THR A 176 -27.62 37.67 14.81
C THR A 176 -26.24 37.40 14.20
N PRO A 177 -25.21 37.09 15.01
CA PRO A 177 -23.89 36.73 14.49
C PRO A 177 -23.93 35.58 13.47
N VAL A 178 -24.78 34.57 13.70
CA VAL A 178 -24.97 33.43 12.80
C VAL A 178 -25.53 33.86 11.43
N GLN A 179 -26.45 34.83 11.40
CA GLN A 179 -26.99 35.35 10.14
C GLN A 179 -25.93 36.10 9.34
N ILE A 180 -25.06 36.89 10.00
CA ILE A 180 -23.95 37.59 9.34
C ILE A 180 -22.91 36.60 8.83
N GLU A 181 -22.55 35.59 9.62
CA GLU A 181 -21.65 34.53 9.17
C GLU A 181 -22.21 33.78 7.96
N LYS A 182 -23.52 33.48 7.95
CA LYS A 182 -24.18 32.87 6.78
C LYS A 182 -24.06 33.74 5.52
N GLN A 183 -24.20 35.07 5.64
CA GLN A 183 -24.01 35.99 4.52
C GLN A 183 -22.54 36.04 4.06
N MET A 184 -21.60 36.10 5.00
CA MET A 184 -20.16 36.04 4.70
C MET A 184 -19.79 34.75 3.95
N LEU A 185 -20.36 33.62 4.35
CA LEU A 185 -20.16 32.33 3.68
C LEU A 185 -20.74 32.32 2.26
N ALA A 186 -21.88 32.96 2.04
CA ALA A 186 -22.45 33.08 0.69
C ALA A 186 -21.54 33.89 -0.23
N ILE A 187 -21.00 35.02 0.26
CA ILE A 187 -20.06 35.87 -0.49
C ILE A 187 -18.74 35.14 -0.74
N GLU A 188 -18.22 34.39 0.25
CA GLU A 188 -17.02 33.56 0.08
C GLU A 188 -17.20 32.52 -1.04
N ARG A 189 -18.38 31.89 -1.14
CA ARG A 189 -18.67 30.95 -2.24
C ARG A 189 -18.78 31.66 -3.58
N GLN A 190 -19.43 32.83 -3.64
CA GLN A 190 -19.48 33.64 -4.87
C GLN A 190 -18.08 34.09 -5.30
N GLU A 191 -17.22 34.50 -4.37
CA GLU A 191 -15.82 34.84 -4.64
C GLU A 191 -15.08 33.64 -5.24
N ALA A 192 -15.23 32.45 -4.66
CA ALA A 192 -14.58 31.24 -5.16
C ALA A 192 -15.06 30.86 -6.58
N ALA A 193 -16.35 31.04 -6.87
CA ALA A 193 -16.90 30.87 -8.22
C ALA A 193 -16.26 31.84 -9.22
N LEU A 194 -16.20 33.14 -8.87
CA LEU A 194 -15.59 34.15 -9.72
C LEU A 194 -14.10 33.90 -9.92
N ARG A 195 -13.38 33.54 -8.85
CA ARG A 195 -11.96 33.21 -8.87
C ARG A 195 -11.65 32.03 -9.79
N ALA A 196 -12.49 30.99 -9.78
CA ALA A 196 -12.32 29.85 -10.70
C ALA A 196 -12.45 30.28 -12.17
N ILE A 197 -13.44 31.13 -12.49
CA ILE A 197 -13.64 31.69 -13.84
C ILE A 197 -12.43 32.54 -14.25
N GLU A 198 -12.00 33.47 -13.39
CA GLU A 198 -10.88 34.37 -13.63
C GLU A 198 -9.57 33.59 -13.83
N MET A 199 -9.31 32.55 -13.03
CA MET A 199 -8.11 31.72 -13.16
C MET A 199 -8.05 30.97 -14.49
N VAL A 200 -9.17 30.42 -14.94
CA VAL A 200 -9.25 29.76 -16.25
C VAL A 200 -8.95 30.75 -17.38
N GLN A 201 -9.59 31.93 -17.34
CA GLN A 201 -9.41 32.98 -18.35
C GLN A 201 -7.98 33.54 -18.35
N ALA A 202 -7.40 33.76 -17.17
CA ALA A 202 -6.03 34.25 -17.02
C ALA A 202 -4.98 33.25 -17.56
N ALA A 203 -5.27 31.94 -17.51
CA ALA A 203 -4.44 30.90 -18.12
C ALA A 203 -4.65 30.77 -19.65
N GLY A 204 -5.49 31.59 -20.27
CA GLY A 204 -5.82 31.53 -21.69
C GLY A 204 -6.90 30.50 -22.05
N GLY A 205 -7.52 29.87 -21.05
CA GLY A 205 -8.60 28.90 -21.23
C GLY A 205 -9.99 29.53 -21.35
N THR A 206 -10.99 28.68 -21.60
CA THR A 206 -12.40 29.09 -21.69
C THR A 206 -13.20 28.54 -20.52
N ALA A 207 -13.95 29.39 -19.80
CA ALA A 207 -14.82 28.97 -18.69
C ALA A 207 -16.31 29.09 -19.07
N HIS A 208 -17.03 27.98 -18.97
CA HIS A 208 -18.49 27.90 -19.05
C HIS A 208 -19.04 27.62 -17.65
N TYR A 209 -19.64 28.62 -17.00
CA TYR A 209 -20.17 28.46 -15.65
C TYR A 209 -21.68 28.19 -15.68
N HIS A 210 -22.13 27.16 -14.96
CA HIS A 210 -23.53 26.74 -14.87
C HIS A 210 -23.96 26.66 -13.40
N SER A 211 -25.01 27.42 -13.06
CA SER A 211 -25.74 27.24 -11.80
C SER A 211 -26.74 26.09 -11.98
N VAL A 212 -26.51 24.97 -11.31
CA VAL A 212 -27.30 23.74 -11.46
C VAL A 212 -27.31 22.95 -10.15
N ASP A 213 -28.48 22.43 -9.79
CA ASP A 213 -28.58 21.44 -8.72
C ASP A 213 -28.15 20.08 -9.27
N LEU A 214 -27.18 19.42 -8.61
CA LEU A 214 -26.71 18.10 -9.03
C LEU A 214 -27.78 17.01 -8.89
N LEU A 215 -28.84 17.27 -8.13
CA LEU A 215 -29.99 16.38 -8.00
C LEU A 215 -31.03 16.59 -9.13
N ASP A 216 -30.87 17.63 -9.95
CA ASP A 216 -31.67 17.81 -11.18
C ASP A 216 -31.01 17.05 -12.34
N GLY A 217 -31.28 15.75 -12.40
CA GLY A 217 -30.76 14.85 -13.43
C GLY A 217 -30.98 15.37 -14.87
N PRO A 218 -32.19 15.84 -15.26
CA PRO A 218 -32.42 16.46 -16.55
C PRO A 218 -31.53 17.68 -16.85
N ALA A 219 -31.35 18.58 -15.88
CA ALA A 219 -30.48 19.76 -16.07
C ALA A 219 -29.00 19.36 -16.21
N VAL A 220 -28.53 18.42 -15.40
CA VAL A 220 -27.17 17.85 -15.53
C VAL A 220 -26.98 17.20 -16.91
N ALA A 221 -27.95 16.41 -17.35
CA ALA A 221 -27.91 15.74 -18.66
C ALA A 221 -27.85 16.74 -19.83
N ALA A 222 -28.57 17.86 -19.74
CA ALA A 222 -28.54 18.91 -20.76
C ALA A 222 -27.14 19.53 -20.91
N ILE A 223 -26.43 19.76 -19.80
CA ILE A 223 -25.07 20.30 -19.81
C ILE A 223 -24.09 19.28 -20.41
N VAL A 224 -24.17 18.00 -20.01
CA VAL A 224 -23.31 16.95 -20.58
C VAL A 224 -23.58 16.78 -22.09
N ALA A 225 -24.84 16.87 -22.52
CA ALA A 225 -25.20 16.85 -23.93
C ALA A 225 -24.61 18.04 -24.70
N GLN A 226 -24.59 19.24 -24.11
CA GLN A 226 -23.93 20.41 -24.69
C GLN A 226 -22.43 20.16 -24.91
N ILE A 227 -21.74 19.55 -23.92
CA ILE A 227 -20.32 19.18 -24.05
C ILE A 227 -20.13 18.18 -25.19
N GLY A 228 -20.98 17.14 -25.26
CA GLY A 228 -20.93 16.15 -26.32
C GLY A 228 -21.16 16.73 -27.71
N GLN A 229 -22.09 17.69 -27.84
CA GLN A 229 -22.36 18.38 -29.11
C GLN A 229 -21.21 19.32 -29.54
N ALA A 230 -20.59 20.01 -28.59
CA ALA A 230 -19.53 20.98 -28.89
C ALA A 230 -18.17 20.32 -29.15
N HIS A 231 -17.84 19.25 -28.41
CA HIS A 231 -16.48 18.69 -28.38
C HIS A 231 -16.40 17.21 -28.77
N GLY A 232 -17.51 16.47 -28.67
CA GLY A 232 -17.55 15.02 -28.94
C GLY A 232 -16.82 14.14 -27.93
N ARG A 233 -16.15 14.73 -26.93
CA ARG A 233 -15.39 14.05 -25.87
C ARG A 233 -15.37 14.88 -24.59
N LEU A 234 -14.93 14.26 -23.50
CA LEU A 234 -14.58 14.92 -22.24
C LEU A 234 -13.25 14.37 -21.74
N ASP A 235 -12.23 15.19 -21.51
CA ASP A 235 -10.91 14.66 -21.13
C ASP A 235 -10.86 14.35 -19.63
N VAL A 236 -11.41 15.24 -18.79
CA VAL A 236 -11.42 15.07 -17.33
C VAL A 236 -12.77 15.47 -16.73
N LEU A 237 -13.39 14.55 -16.00
CA LEU A 237 -14.56 14.80 -15.15
C LEU A 237 -14.14 14.84 -13.68
N ILE A 238 -14.31 15.98 -13.01
CA ILE A 238 -14.03 16.15 -11.58
C ILE A 238 -15.33 16.28 -10.79
N HIS A 239 -15.56 15.33 -9.89
CA HIS A 239 -16.69 15.37 -8.98
C HIS A 239 -16.25 15.82 -7.57
N ALA A 240 -16.40 17.11 -7.28
CA ALA A 240 -16.10 17.70 -5.98
C ALA A 240 -17.34 18.28 -5.27
N GLY A 241 -18.52 18.16 -5.88
CA GLY A 241 -19.79 18.55 -5.27
C GLY A 241 -20.05 17.78 -3.98
N GLY A 242 -20.50 18.48 -2.94
CA GLY A 242 -20.81 17.86 -1.65
C GLY A 242 -21.02 18.87 -0.54
N ILE A 243 -21.76 18.43 0.47
CA ILE A 243 -21.93 19.13 1.74
C ILE A 243 -21.68 18.14 2.88
N GLU A 244 -21.60 18.68 4.09
CA GLU A 244 -21.37 17.91 5.31
C GLU A 244 -22.24 18.54 6.41
N ILE A 245 -22.95 17.70 7.17
CA ILE A 245 -23.81 18.12 8.28
C ILE A 245 -23.60 17.16 9.45
N SER A 246 -22.56 17.36 10.25
CA SER A 246 -22.24 16.45 11.37
C SER A 246 -23.34 16.42 12.41
N ARG A 247 -23.86 15.23 12.71
CA ARG A 247 -24.77 14.98 13.83
C ARG A 247 -24.74 13.50 14.19
N GLY A 248 -24.79 13.17 15.48
CA GLY A 248 -24.91 11.77 15.93
C GLY A 248 -26.12 11.11 15.30
N LEU A 249 -26.02 9.82 14.98
CA LEU A 249 -27.04 9.09 14.21
C LEU A 249 -28.43 9.17 14.84
N ALA A 250 -28.51 9.17 16.18
CA ALA A 250 -29.78 9.27 16.90
C ALA A 250 -30.50 10.63 16.72
N ASP A 251 -29.73 11.70 16.49
CA ASP A 251 -30.26 13.06 16.36
C ASP A 251 -30.33 13.53 14.89
N LYS A 252 -29.83 12.70 13.96
CA LYS A 252 -29.76 13.00 12.53
C LYS A 252 -31.15 12.93 11.91
N GLU A 253 -31.61 14.05 11.35
CA GLU A 253 -32.87 14.09 10.60
C GLU A 253 -32.71 13.38 9.26
N GLN A 254 -33.72 12.58 8.86
CA GLN A 254 -33.68 11.82 7.60
C GLN A 254 -33.38 12.71 6.39
N ALA A 255 -34.03 13.88 6.29
CA ALA A 255 -33.81 14.80 5.18
C ALA A 255 -32.36 15.36 5.12
N GLN A 256 -31.67 15.45 6.25
CA GLN A 256 -30.25 15.84 6.28
C GLN A 256 -29.36 14.69 5.83
N PHE A 257 -29.71 13.45 6.21
CA PHE A 257 -29.03 12.25 5.74
C PHE A 257 -29.12 12.15 4.22
N ASP A 258 -30.34 12.18 3.69
CA ASP A 258 -30.62 12.08 2.25
C ASP A 258 -29.85 13.17 1.49
N LEU A 259 -29.95 14.43 1.92
CA LEU A 259 -29.26 15.53 1.24
C LEU A 259 -27.73 15.38 1.18
N VAL A 260 -27.09 14.99 2.28
CA VAL A 260 -25.63 14.80 2.33
C VAL A 260 -25.21 13.63 1.44
N TYR A 261 -26.00 12.56 1.47
CA TYR A 261 -25.73 11.35 0.69
C TYR A 261 -25.93 11.60 -0.81
N ASP A 262 -27.10 12.08 -1.21
CA ASP A 262 -27.55 12.18 -2.59
C ASP A 262 -26.69 13.15 -3.40
N ILE A 263 -26.32 14.31 -2.84
CA ILE A 263 -25.49 15.31 -3.57
C ILE A 263 -24.17 14.71 -4.05
N LYS A 264 -23.57 13.83 -3.23
CA LYS A 264 -22.32 13.14 -3.57
C LYS A 264 -22.59 11.91 -4.43
N ALA A 265 -23.34 10.94 -3.89
CA ALA A 265 -23.53 9.65 -4.53
C ALA A 265 -24.35 9.75 -5.82
N ASP A 266 -25.58 10.26 -5.72
CA ASP A 266 -26.50 10.36 -6.84
C ASP A 266 -26.07 11.46 -7.82
N GLY A 267 -25.45 12.54 -7.33
CA GLY A 267 -24.82 13.54 -8.18
C GLY A 267 -23.74 12.95 -9.09
N PHE A 268 -22.84 12.12 -8.54
CA PHE A 268 -21.83 11.44 -9.35
C PHE A 268 -22.43 10.41 -10.30
N PHE A 269 -23.38 9.62 -9.82
CA PHE A 269 -24.11 8.66 -10.65
C PHE A 269 -24.81 9.34 -11.84
N SER A 270 -25.49 10.46 -11.61
CA SER A 270 -26.20 11.23 -12.64
C SER A 270 -25.25 11.76 -13.71
N LEU A 271 -24.06 12.24 -13.32
CA LEU A 271 -23.02 12.65 -14.28
C LEU A 271 -22.53 11.49 -15.15
N LEU A 272 -22.26 10.34 -14.53
CA LEU A 272 -21.81 9.14 -15.24
C LEU A 272 -22.89 8.59 -16.18
N GLN A 273 -24.15 8.60 -15.74
CA GLN A 273 -25.29 8.20 -16.55
C GLN A 273 -25.49 9.14 -17.75
N ALA A 274 -25.46 10.46 -17.51
CA ALA A 274 -25.55 11.46 -18.57
C ALA A 274 -24.40 11.34 -19.60
N ALA A 275 -23.22 10.89 -19.15
CA ALA A 275 -22.04 10.71 -19.99
C ALA A 275 -21.88 9.30 -20.58
N GLN A 276 -22.88 8.41 -20.47
CA GLN A 276 -22.77 7.00 -20.88
C GLN A 276 -22.30 6.80 -22.34
N GLY A 277 -22.65 7.71 -23.24
CA GLY A 277 -22.25 7.68 -24.66
C GLY A 277 -21.10 8.63 -25.05
N LEU A 278 -20.57 9.41 -24.09
CA LEU A 278 -19.53 10.41 -24.34
C LEU A 278 -18.18 9.82 -23.92
N PRO A 279 -17.15 9.72 -24.79
CA PRO A 279 -15.82 9.28 -24.38
C PRO A 279 -15.27 10.15 -23.25
N ILE A 280 -14.79 9.53 -22.15
CA ILE A 280 -14.12 10.22 -21.04
C ILE A 280 -12.72 9.66 -20.83
N GLY A 281 -11.71 10.52 -20.83
CA GLY A 281 -10.33 10.15 -20.53
C GLY A 281 -10.15 9.72 -19.06
N ALA A 282 -10.49 10.60 -18.12
CA ALA A 282 -10.40 10.33 -16.68
C ALA A 282 -11.57 10.90 -15.88
N THR A 283 -11.90 10.24 -14.78
CA THR A 283 -12.78 10.77 -13.72
C THR A 283 -11.99 10.90 -12.43
N VAL A 284 -12.11 12.04 -11.73
CA VAL A 284 -11.54 12.27 -10.41
C VAL A 284 -12.66 12.59 -9.43
N ALA A 285 -12.95 11.70 -8.49
CA ALA A 285 -13.95 11.93 -7.45
C ALA A 285 -13.28 12.37 -6.14
N PHE A 286 -13.81 13.40 -5.50
CA PHE A 286 -13.32 13.86 -4.20
C PHE A 286 -14.12 13.16 -3.10
N SER A 287 -13.46 12.15 -2.53
CA SER A 287 -13.89 11.43 -1.34
C SER A 287 -13.28 12.09 -0.09
N SER A 288 -13.25 11.39 1.04
CA SER A 288 -12.71 11.87 2.31
C SER A 288 -12.15 10.72 3.14
N VAL A 289 -11.17 11.01 4.00
CA VAL A 289 -10.75 10.10 5.07
C VAL A 289 -11.92 9.64 5.95
N ALA A 290 -12.99 10.43 6.07
CA ALA A 290 -14.21 10.00 6.75
C ALA A 290 -14.90 8.82 6.01
N GLY A 291 -14.86 8.80 4.67
CA GLY A 291 -15.30 7.65 3.87
C GLY A 291 -14.42 6.42 4.11
N ARG A 292 -13.09 6.58 4.09
CA ARG A 292 -12.15 5.47 4.25
C ARG A 292 -12.14 4.85 5.65
N PHE A 293 -12.09 5.67 6.71
CA PHE A 293 -11.88 5.23 8.09
C PHE A 293 -13.13 5.33 8.99
N GLY A 294 -14.20 5.95 8.47
CA GLY A 294 -15.35 6.36 9.28
C GLY A 294 -15.04 7.60 10.13
N ASN A 295 -16.08 8.37 10.47
CA ASN A 295 -15.97 9.43 11.47
C ASN A 295 -17.26 9.53 12.29
N SER A 296 -17.14 9.88 13.57
CA SER A 296 -18.29 9.98 14.47
C SER A 296 -19.21 11.13 14.05
N GLY A 297 -20.52 10.90 14.00
CA GLY A 297 -21.52 11.87 13.56
C GLY A 297 -21.57 12.12 12.04
N GLN A 298 -20.88 11.30 11.24
CA GLN A 298 -20.77 11.45 9.78
C GLN A 298 -21.19 10.17 9.03
N THR A 299 -22.19 9.43 9.51
CA THR A 299 -22.61 8.13 8.94
C THR A 299 -23.07 8.21 7.49
N ASP A 300 -23.82 9.23 7.12
CA ASP A 300 -24.22 9.56 5.74
C ASP A 300 -23.04 9.99 4.87
N TYR A 301 -22.23 10.92 5.38
CA TYR A 301 -21.06 11.44 4.65
C TYR A 301 -20.04 10.33 4.37
N SER A 302 -19.75 9.48 5.36
CA SER A 302 -18.89 8.31 5.20
C SER A 302 -19.46 7.31 4.20
N ALA A 303 -20.77 7.05 4.25
CA ALA A 303 -21.46 6.19 3.28
C ALA A 303 -21.33 6.72 1.85
N ALA A 304 -21.59 8.01 1.63
CA ALA A 304 -21.54 8.63 0.31
C ALA A 304 -20.12 8.61 -0.27
N ASN A 305 -19.12 8.96 0.54
CA ASN A 305 -17.72 9.00 0.08
C ASN A 305 -17.17 7.60 -0.25
N ASP A 306 -17.44 6.58 0.58
CA ASP A 306 -17.00 5.21 0.25
C ASP A 306 -17.76 4.64 -0.96
N LEU A 307 -19.02 5.05 -1.18
CA LEU A 307 -19.74 4.74 -2.43
C LEU A 307 -19.06 5.37 -3.65
N LEU A 308 -18.56 6.61 -3.59
CA LEU A 308 -17.76 7.19 -4.67
C LEU A 308 -16.53 6.32 -4.98
N CYS A 309 -15.89 5.77 -3.95
CA CYS A 309 -14.76 4.86 -4.12
C CYS A 309 -15.17 3.59 -4.89
N LYS A 310 -16.31 2.99 -4.53
CA LYS A 310 -16.78 1.75 -5.18
C LYS A 310 -17.37 2.00 -6.58
N LEU A 311 -18.03 3.14 -6.82
CA LEU A 311 -18.46 3.56 -8.16
C LEU A 311 -17.25 3.76 -9.08
N THR A 312 -16.23 4.48 -8.60
CA THR A 312 -14.98 4.70 -9.35
C THR A 312 -14.27 3.37 -9.64
N SER A 313 -14.22 2.47 -8.67
CA SER A 313 -13.68 1.11 -8.87
C SER A 313 -14.47 0.33 -9.93
N SER A 314 -15.81 0.41 -9.92
CA SER A 314 -16.67 -0.30 -10.86
C SER A 314 -16.45 0.08 -12.34
N LEU A 315 -15.90 1.28 -12.60
CA LEU A 315 -15.55 1.73 -13.96
C LEU A 315 -14.63 0.73 -14.67
N ARG A 316 -13.80 -0.04 -13.95
CA ARG A 316 -12.95 -1.09 -14.54
C ARG A 316 -13.76 -2.13 -15.33
N ARG A 317 -15.01 -2.37 -14.94
CA ARG A 317 -15.90 -3.37 -15.56
C ARG A 317 -16.71 -2.83 -16.72
N TRP A 318 -17.36 -1.69 -16.50
CA TRP A 318 -18.37 -1.18 -17.44
C TRP A 318 -17.86 -0.02 -18.29
N ARG A 319 -16.67 0.52 -17.98
CA ARG A 319 -16.03 1.62 -18.70
C ARG A 319 -14.49 1.55 -18.63
N PRO A 320 -13.89 0.44 -19.11
CA PRO A 320 -12.47 0.15 -18.92
C PRO A 320 -11.55 1.22 -19.53
N GLU A 321 -12.00 1.91 -20.58
CA GLU A 321 -11.29 2.99 -21.28
C GLU A 321 -11.17 4.28 -20.46
N THR A 322 -12.05 4.48 -19.47
CA THR A 322 -12.00 5.64 -18.58
C THR A 322 -11.16 5.34 -17.35
N ARG A 323 -10.18 6.21 -17.09
CA ARG A 323 -9.37 6.11 -15.89
C ARG A 323 -10.10 6.69 -14.67
N GLY A 324 -10.47 5.82 -13.73
CA GLY A 324 -11.12 6.22 -12.47
C GLY A 324 -10.11 6.47 -11.36
N ILE A 325 -10.10 7.69 -10.81
CA ILE A 325 -9.33 8.10 -9.63
C ILE A 325 -10.30 8.63 -8.59
N VAL A 326 -10.10 8.24 -7.33
CA VAL A 326 -10.86 8.76 -6.20
C VAL A 326 -9.89 9.09 -5.08
N ILE A 327 -10.03 10.29 -4.52
CA ILE A 327 -9.08 10.82 -3.55
C ILE A 327 -9.78 11.02 -2.22
N ASP A 328 -9.35 10.29 -1.20
CA ASP A 328 -9.73 10.48 0.19
C ASP A 328 -8.88 11.58 0.81
N TRP A 329 -9.40 12.81 0.75
CA TRP A 329 -8.72 13.96 1.33
C TRP A 329 -8.80 13.95 2.86
N THR A 330 -7.66 14.18 3.52
CA THR A 330 -7.64 14.57 4.94
C THR A 330 -8.09 16.03 5.15
N ALA A 331 -8.08 16.51 6.38
CA ALA A 331 -8.37 17.90 6.72
C ALA A 331 -7.35 18.84 6.05
N TRP A 332 -7.81 19.79 5.23
CA TRP A 332 -6.95 20.79 4.59
C TRP A 332 -6.63 21.96 5.51
N GLY A 333 -5.35 22.33 5.60
CA GLY A 333 -4.89 23.55 6.26
C GLY A 333 -5.09 24.77 5.36
N GLY A 334 -5.34 25.95 5.95
CA GLY A 334 -5.40 27.24 5.24
C GLY A 334 -6.59 27.47 4.29
N ILE A 335 -7.19 26.43 3.71
CA ILE A 335 -8.37 26.51 2.83
C ILE A 335 -9.43 25.43 3.12
N GLY A 336 -10.67 25.69 2.71
CA GLY A 336 -11.76 24.70 2.78
C GLY A 336 -12.41 24.57 4.16
N MET A 337 -13.29 23.56 4.30
CA MET A 337 -14.22 23.42 5.43
C MET A 337 -13.53 23.16 6.77
N ALA A 338 -12.32 22.58 6.77
CA ALA A 338 -11.59 22.17 7.97
C ALA A 338 -10.81 23.29 8.68
N THR A 339 -10.78 24.50 8.13
CA THR A 339 -10.03 25.65 8.70
C THR A 339 -10.80 26.42 9.77
N ARG A 340 -12.05 26.05 10.02
CA ARG A 340 -13.00 26.84 10.82
C ARG A 340 -13.03 26.40 12.28
N GLY A 341 -13.22 27.36 13.18
CA GLY A 341 -13.47 27.13 14.59
C GLY A 341 -12.37 26.33 15.29
N SER A 342 -12.77 25.33 16.09
CA SER A 342 -11.87 24.48 16.86
C SER A 342 -11.29 23.29 16.08
N VAL A 343 -11.63 23.13 14.79
CA VAL A 343 -11.25 21.95 13.99
C VAL A 343 -9.73 21.74 13.95
N PRO A 344 -8.87 22.75 13.67
CA PRO A 344 -7.42 22.55 13.68
C PRO A 344 -6.88 22.03 15.01
N LYS A 345 -7.42 22.52 16.13
CA LYS A 345 -7.02 22.07 17.47
C LYS A 345 -7.46 20.64 17.74
N ILE A 346 -8.67 20.27 17.32
CA ILE A 346 -9.20 18.90 17.46
C ILE A 346 -8.37 17.92 16.61
N MET A 347 -8.02 18.28 15.37
CA MET A 347 -7.18 17.45 14.51
C MET A 347 -5.80 17.21 15.14
N ALA A 348 -5.15 18.27 15.64
CA ALA A 348 -3.88 18.15 16.34
C ALA A 348 -3.97 17.26 17.59
N MET A 349 -5.03 17.38 18.38
CA MET A 349 -5.27 16.51 19.54
C MET A 349 -5.54 15.05 19.16
N ALA A 350 -6.09 14.80 17.98
CA ALA A 350 -6.32 13.47 17.42
C ALA A 350 -5.07 12.89 16.71
N GLY A 351 -3.96 13.64 16.65
CA GLY A 351 -2.75 13.26 15.93
C GLY A 351 -2.88 13.33 14.41
N ILE A 352 -3.90 14.03 13.89
CA ILE A 352 -4.15 14.21 12.45
C ILE A 352 -3.46 15.49 11.99
N GLU A 353 -2.54 15.36 11.04
CA GLU A 353 -1.87 16.49 10.40
C GLU A 353 -2.75 17.06 9.28
N MET A 354 -2.90 18.39 9.29
CA MET A 354 -3.65 19.06 8.23
C MET A 354 -2.83 19.14 6.95
N LEU A 355 -3.42 18.78 5.82
CA LEU A 355 -2.79 18.81 4.51
C LEU A 355 -2.48 20.25 4.07
N PRO A 356 -1.21 20.61 3.82
CA PRO A 356 -0.87 21.91 3.28
C PRO A 356 -1.37 22.08 1.84
N PRO A 357 -1.95 23.24 1.47
CA PRO A 357 -2.46 23.47 0.11
C PRO A 357 -1.43 23.25 -0.99
N GLU A 358 -0.18 23.63 -0.76
CA GLU A 358 0.95 23.48 -1.68
C GLU A 358 1.26 22.00 -2.00
N ALA A 359 0.93 21.08 -1.09
CA ALA A 359 1.05 19.64 -1.33
C ALA A 359 -0.23 19.07 -1.98
N GLY A 360 -1.40 19.50 -1.51
CA GLY A 360 -2.68 18.96 -1.97
C GLY A 360 -3.09 19.40 -3.38
N ILE A 361 -2.97 20.69 -3.72
CA ILE A 361 -3.43 21.27 -5.00
C ILE A 361 -2.84 20.55 -6.22
N PRO A 362 -1.51 20.35 -6.35
CA PRO A 362 -0.94 19.73 -7.54
C PRO A 362 -1.22 18.23 -7.64
N THR A 363 -1.78 17.59 -6.60
CA THR A 363 -1.98 16.14 -6.56
C THR A 363 -2.94 15.68 -7.66
N VAL A 364 -4.03 16.39 -7.93
CA VAL A 364 -4.97 16.00 -9.01
C VAL A 364 -4.28 16.01 -10.36
N ARG A 365 -3.54 17.08 -10.69
CA ARG A 365 -2.77 17.15 -11.94
C ARG A 365 -1.72 16.04 -11.99
N ARG A 366 -1.00 15.81 -10.90
CA ARG A 366 0.01 14.75 -10.82
C ARG A 366 -0.59 13.38 -11.17
N GLU A 367 -1.67 12.99 -10.50
CA GLU A 367 -2.33 11.70 -10.75
C GLU A 367 -2.93 11.61 -12.16
N LEU A 368 -3.20 12.76 -12.80
CA LEU A 368 -3.59 12.81 -14.20
C LEU A 368 -2.40 12.62 -15.16
N VAL A 369 -1.23 13.21 -14.90
CA VAL A 369 -0.13 13.29 -15.90
C VAL A 369 1.03 12.34 -15.64
N ALA A 370 1.24 11.87 -14.41
CA ALA A 370 2.46 11.17 -13.98
C ALA A 370 2.29 9.64 -13.78
N GLY A 371 1.18 9.07 -14.23
CA GLY A 371 0.99 7.63 -14.19
C GLY A 371 -0.31 7.14 -14.78
N ALA A 372 -0.44 5.81 -14.83
CA ALA A 372 -1.63 5.09 -15.27
C ALA A 372 -2.44 4.53 -14.09
N PHE A 373 -2.11 4.91 -12.85
CA PHE A 373 -2.82 4.43 -11.67
C PHE A 373 -4.32 4.76 -11.76
N ARG A 374 -5.14 3.78 -11.38
CA ARG A 374 -6.59 3.91 -11.28
C ARG A 374 -7.04 3.24 -9.99
N GLY A 375 -7.77 3.95 -9.14
CA GLY A 375 -8.17 3.45 -7.84
C GLY A 375 -8.29 4.55 -6.80
N GLU A 376 -8.36 4.13 -5.56
CA GLU A 376 -8.50 4.97 -4.36
C GLU A 376 -7.12 5.35 -3.82
N ILE A 377 -6.98 6.63 -3.45
CA ILE A 377 -5.76 7.20 -2.90
C ILE A 377 -6.14 8.00 -1.66
N VAL A 378 -5.43 7.76 -0.55
CA VAL A 378 -5.51 8.61 0.64
C VAL A 378 -4.42 9.67 0.55
N VAL A 379 -4.79 10.95 0.66
CA VAL A 379 -3.84 12.06 0.62
C VAL A 379 -3.90 12.83 1.93
N GLY A 380 -2.83 12.75 2.71
CA GLY A 380 -2.67 13.41 3.99
C GLY A 380 -1.29 13.21 4.60
N GLY A 381 -1.01 13.95 5.69
CA GLY A 381 0.15 13.70 6.55
C GLY A 381 -0.16 12.59 7.56
N ALA A 382 0.26 12.77 8.82
CA ALA A 382 -0.12 11.84 9.89
C ALA A 382 -1.66 11.71 10.02
N LEU A 383 -2.17 10.48 10.13
CA LEU A 383 -3.61 10.18 10.24
C LEU A 383 -4.08 9.89 11.68
N GLY A 384 -3.16 9.86 12.64
CA GLY A 384 -3.44 9.77 14.08
C GLY A 384 -4.44 8.68 14.45
N ILE A 385 -5.49 9.06 15.18
CA ILE A 385 -6.54 8.14 15.67
C ILE A 385 -7.28 7.38 14.55
N LEU A 386 -7.23 7.86 13.30
CA LEU A 386 -7.88 7.18 12.17
C LEU A 386 -7.19 5.86 11.83
N THR A 387 -5.89 5.76 12.08
CA THR A 387 -5.09 4.54 11.89
C THR A 387 -4.75 3.83 13.20
N ALA A 388 -5.41 4.19 14.30
CA ALA A 388 -5.26 3.47 15.56
C ALA A 388 -5.96 2.09 15.46
N GLU A 389 -5.30 1.06 15.97
CA GLU A 389 -5.87 -0.29 16.06
C GLU A 389 -7.05 -0.32 17.04
N TRP A 390 -8.07 -1.12 16.72
CA TRP A 390 -9.20 -1.35 17.62
C TRP A 390 -8.88 -2.38 18.71
N ASP A 391 -7.85 -3.19 18.48
CA ASP A 391 -7.40 -4.29 19.32
C ASP A 391 -5.88 -4.39 19.22
N GLU A 392 -5.19 -4.58 20.36
CA GLU A 392 -3.72 -4.55 20.41
C GLU A 392 -3.05 -5.65 19.59
N THR A 393 -3.72 -6.79 19.38
CA THR A 393 -3.21 -7.90 18.56
C THR A 393 -3.72 -7.85 17.12
N GLY A 394 -4.48 -6.81 16.76
CA GLY A 394 -5.18 -6.71 15.47
C GLY A 394 -6.32 -7.70 15.33
N GLY A 395 -6.85 -8.22 16.45
CA GLY A 395 -7.91 -9.22 16.48
C GLY A 395 -7.43 -10.67 16.33
N LEU A 396 -6.11 -10.90 16.35
CA LEU A 396 -5.51 -12.22 16.27
C LEU A 396 -5.51 -12.92 17.64
N ASP A 397 -5.91 -14.19 17.66
CA ASP A 397 -5.70 -15.08 18.82
C ASP A 397 -4.22 -15.54 18.84
N VAL A 398 -3.37 -14.72 19.45
CA VAL A 398 -1.92 -14.93 19.47
C VAL A 398 -1.52 -16.18 20.22
N ASP A 399 -2.25 -16.58 21.26
CA ASP A 399 -1.93 -17.79 22.02
C ASP A 399 -2.14 -19.03 21.16
N LYS A 400 -3.28 -19.10 20.46
CA LYS A 400 -3.57 -20.18 19.52
C LYS A 400 -2.57 -20.23 18.37
N VAL A 401 -2.22 -19.08 17.81
CA VAL A 401 -1.25 -19.00 16.70
C VAL A 401 0.15 -19.43 17.16
N ASN A 402 0.62 -18.95 18.31
CA ASN A 402 1.92 -19.31 18.84
C ASN A 402 2.00 -20.81 19.20
N ALA A 403 0.93 -21.38 19.75
CA ALA A 403 0.86 -22.82 20.00
C ALA A 403 1.00 -23.64 18.70
N ALA A 404 0.27 -23.26 17.65
CA ALA A 404 0.36 -23.92 16.34
C ALA A 404 1.73 -23.71 15.67
N ALA A 405 2.33 -22.52 15.81
CA ALA A 405 3.65 -22.22 15.26
C ALA A 405 4.76 -23.04 15.94
N ALA A 406 4.67 -23.28 17.25
CA ALA A 406 5.64 -24.06 18.00
C ALA A 406 5.75 -25.52 17.50
N GLU A 407 4.65 -26.12 17.05
CA GLU A 407 4.64 -27.49 16.48
C GLU A 407 5.45 -27.61 15.18
N ARG A 408 5.63 -26.49 14.47
CA ARG A 408 6.33 -26.45 13.17
C ARG A 408 7.85 -26.37 13.29
N LYS A 409 8.39 -26.16 14.50
CA LYS A 409 9.84 -26.04 14.78
C LYS A 409 10.56 -25.00 13.89
N LEU A 410 9.89 -23.88 13.62
CA LEU A 410 10.42 -22.77 12.83
C LEU A 410 11.32 -21.88 13.70
N LEU A 411 12.64 -21.95 13.50
CA LEU A 411 13.59 -21.24 14.36
C LEU A 411 13.61 -19.72 14.15
N MET A 412 13.37 -19.25 12.92
CA MET A 412 13.53 -17.84 12.56
C MET A 412 12.29 -17.01 12.90
N THR A 413 11.19 -17.65 13.29
CA THR A 413 9.96 -17.00 13.75
C THR A 413 9.64 -17.44 15.17
N GLY A 414 9.89 -16.57 16.15
CA GLY A 414 9.61 -16.80 17.56
C GLY A 414 8.15 -16.50 17.93
N ARG A 415 7.94 -15.43 18.71
CA ARG A 415 6.63 -15.04 19.22
C ARG A 415 5.89 -14.16 18.22
N VAL A 416 4.73 -14.61 17.77
CA VAL A 416 3.75 -13.79 17.06
C VAL A 416 3.07 -12.85 18.05
N ASN A 417 3.19 -11.54 17.80
CA ASN A 417 2.69 -10.49 18.69
C ASN A 417 1.32 -9.96 18.25
N ALA A 418 1.11 -9.78 16.96
CA ALA A 418 -0.10 -9.19 16.40
C ALA A 418 -0.20 -9.45 14.89
N ALA A 419 -1.39 -9.29 14.33
CA ALA A 419 -1.61 -9.05 12.92
C ALA A 419 -2.36 -7.73 12.74
N ARG A 420 -1.61 -6.62 12.83
CA ARG A 420 -2.16 -5.25 12.84
C ARG A 420 -2.76 -4.89 11.48
N LEU A 421 -3.85 -4.12 11.48
CA LEU A 421 -4.46 -3.65 10.26
C LEU A 421 -3.47 -2.80 9.45
N TYR A 422 -2.75 -1.88 10.12
CA TYR A 422 -1.74 -1.02 9.50
C TYR A 422 -0.34 -1.45 9.93
N GLY A 423 0.13 -2.57 9.37
CA GLY A 423 1.45 -3.12 9.66
C GLY A 423 1.56 -4.63 9.44
N GLY A 424 0.45 -5.33 9.28
CA GLY A 424 0.46 -6.76 9.03
C GLY A 424 0.94 -7.58 10.22
N LEU A 425 1.47 -8.76 9.93
CA LEU A 425 1.94 -9.73 10.90
C LEU A 425 3.24 -9.24 11.56
N ASP A 426 3.26 -9.18 12.89
CA ASP A 426 4.37 -8.73 13.73
C ASP A 426 4.90 -9.92 14.55
N VAL A 427 6.19 -10.26 14.38
CA VAL A 427 6.83 -11.41 15.03
C VAL A 427 8.20 -11.03 15.57
N GLU A 428 8.46 -11.42 16.82
CA GLU A 428 9.76 -11.25 17.46
C GLU A 428 10.49 -12.57 17.61
N THR A 429 11.79 -12.58 17.30
CA THR A 429 12.64 -13.76 17.45
C THR A 429 13.92 -13.37 18.17
N VAL A 430 14.20 -13.99 19.31
CA VAL A 430 15.46 -13.79 20.03
C VAL A 430 16.43 -14.89 19.60
N LEU A 431 17.59 -14.50 19.08
CA LEU A 431 18.66 -15.43 18.73
C LEU A 431 19.87 -15.17 19.62
N ASP A 432 20.45 -16.24 20.16
CA ASP A 432 21.70 -16.20 20.91
C ASP A 432 22.87 -16.59 19.99
N PRO A 433 23.83 -15.69 19.72
CA PRO A 433 24.99 -16.00 18.90
C PRO A 433 25.93 -17.04 19.52
N GLN A 434 25.84 -17.31 20.83
CA GLN A 434 26.63 -18.36 21.50
C GLN A 434 26.03 -19.76 21.28
N GLU A 435 24.72 -19.83 21.00
CA GLU A 435 24.03 -21.11 20.81
C GLU A 435 23.92 -21.50 19.35
N GLN A 436 23.69 -20.53 18.45
CA GLN A 436 23.33 -20.81 17.06
C GLN A 436 24.57 -20.95 16.16
N PRO A 437 24.81 -22.14 15.54
CA PRO A 437 25.96 -22.37 14.66
C PRO A 437 26.03 -21.39 13.50
N PHE A 438 24.91 -21.10 12.85
CA PHE A 438 24.86 -20.10 11.78
C PHE A 438 25.22 -18.67 12.21
N LEU A 439 25.35 -18.38 13.51
CA LEU A 439 25.82 -17.09 14.01
C LEU A 439 27.30 -17.15 14.41
N TYR A 440 27.69 -18.06 15.32
CA TYR A 440 29.09 -18.10 15.77
C TYR A 440 30.06 -18.54 14.67
N ASP A 441 29.63 -19.38 13.73
CA ASP A 441 30.43 -19.77 12.56
C ASP A 441 30.25 -18.80 11.37
N HIS A 442 29.52 -17.70 11.56
CA HIS A 442 29.40 -16.58 10.61
C HIS A 442 29.77 -15.27 11.32
N ALA A 443 31.00 -15.21 11.82
CA ALA A 443 31.53 -14.07 12.55
C ALA A 443 32.68 -13.39 11.79
N MET A 444 32.44 -12.13 11.41
CA MET A 444 33.45 -11.29 10.76
C MET A 444 34.18 -10.46 11.82
N ASP A 445 35.50 -10.58 11.88
CA ASP A 445 36.35 -9.93 12.91
C ASP A 445 35.82 -10.16 14.34
N GLY A 446 35.38 -11.40 14.61
CA GLY A 446 34.82 -11.81 15.92
C GLY A 446 33.43 -11.25 16.23
N THR A 447 32.78 -10.55 15.29
CA THR A 447 31.39 -10.09 15.42
C THR A 447 30.46 -11.00 14.61
N PRO A 448 29.58 -11.80 15.26
CA PRO A 448 28.57 -12.57 14.55
C PRO A 448 27.64 -11.68 13.73
N LEU A 449 27.39 -12.08 12.50
CA LEU A 449 26.46 -11.43 11.59
C LEU A 449 25.36 -12.42 11.26
N LEU A 450 24.10 -11.98 11.17
CA LEU A 450 23.04 -12.83 10.62
C LEU A 450 23.37 -13.12 9.13
N PRO A 451 23.55 -14.39 8.72
CA PRO A 451 23.76 -14.72 7.31
C PRO A 451 22.55 -14.32 6.48
N GLY A 452 22.78 -13.79 5.28
CA GLY A 452 21.69 -13.40 4.37
C GLY A 452 20.73 -14.55 4.09
N VAL A 453 21.26 -15.77 3.90
CA VAL A 453 20.46 -16.99 3.67
C VAL A 453 19.54 -17.37 4.83
N MET A 454 19.86 -16.95 6.07
CA MET A 454 18.96 -17.12 7.21
C MET A 454 17.89 -16.02 7.26
N GLY A 455 18.18 -14.86 6.68
CA GLY A 455 17.18 -13.83 6.35
C GLY A 455 16.13 -14.36 5.39
N THR A 456 16.57 -14.94 4.26
CA THR A 456 15.72 -15.60 3.26
C THR A 456 14.82 -16.67 3.90
N GLU A 457 15.38 -17.53 4.75
CA GLU A 457 14.62 -18.52 5.53
C GLU A 457 13.60 -17.87 6.46
N GLY A 458 13.99 -16.83 7.19
CA GLY A 458 13.10 -16.08 8.08
C GLY A 458 11.90 -15.49 7.36
N PHE A 459 12.10 -14.93 6.17
CA PHE A 459 11.00 -14.42 5.34
C PHE A 459 10.04 -15.52 4.89
N ALA A 460 10.56 -16.65 4.42
CA ALA A 460 9.75 -17.81 4.05
C ALA A 460 8.94 -18.35 5.23
N GLN A 461 9.57 -18.50 6.40
CA GLN A 461 8.90 -18.95 7.62
C GLN A 461 7.77 -17.98 8.02
N LEU A 462 8.08 -16.68 8.10
CA LEU A 462 7.15 -15.61 8.44
C LEU A 462 5.90 -15.60 7.55
N ALA A 463 6.10 -15.61 6.23
CA ALA A 463 5.00 -15.54 5.26
C ALA A 463 4.07 -16.77 5.33
N SER A 464 4.59 -17.92 5.77
CA SER A 464 3.82 -19.16 5.86
C SER A 464 3.07 -19.36 7.18
N LEU A 465 3.23 -18.48 8.19
CA LEU A 465 2.75 -18.72 9.56
C LEU A 465 1.22 -18.92 9.65
N LEU A 466 0.45 -18.10 8.94
CA LEU A 466 -1.02 -18.08 9.04
C LEU A 466 -1.74 -18.79 7.87
N LEU A 467 -1.00 -19.54 7.03
CA LEU A 467 -1.51 -20.03 5.75
C LEU A 467 -1.25 -21.53 5.54
N PRO A 468 -1.95 -22.42 6.27
CA PRO A 468 -1.73 -23.87 6.18
C PRO A 468 -2.04 -24.47 4.79
N GLY A 469 -2.81 -23.77 3.94
CA GLY A 469 -3.16 -24.19 2.58
C GLY A 469 -2.19 -23.74 1.48
N TYR A 470 -1.08 -23.09 1.84
CA TYR A 470 -0.13 -22.51 0.89
C TYR A 470 1.29 -23.03 1.12
N THR A 471 2.07 -23.11 0.03
CA THR A 471 3.49 -23.44 0.05
C THR A 471 4.31 -22.25 -0.42
N VAL A 472 5.47 -22.01 0.20
CA VAL A 472 6.43 -21.00 -0.28
C VAL A 472 6.98 -21.45 -1.63
N ALA A 473 6.72 -20.66 -2.67
CA ALA A 473 7.21 -20.89 -4.01
C ALA A 473 8.57 -20.26 -4.25
N ALA A 474 8.74 -19.01 -3.86
CA ALA A 474 9.99 -18.29 -4.03
C ALA A 474 10.13 -17.15 -3.03
N VAL A 475 11.36 -16.79 -2.72
CA VAL A 475 11.71 -15.48 -2.15
C VAL A 475 12.29 -14.63 -3.28
N GLU A 476 11.65 -13.49 -3.54
CA GLU A 476 11.87 -12.62 -4.69
C GLU A 476 12.29 -11.22 -4.21
N ASN A 477 13.06 -10.51 -5.03
CA ASN A 477 13.45 -9.12 -4.80
C ASN A 477 14.05 -8.89 -3.40
N GLU A 478 14.85 -9.84 -2.90
CA GLU A 478 15.47 -9.72 -1.58
C GLU A 478 16.64 -8.73 -1.62
N VAL A 479 16.65 -7.77 -0.70
CA VAL A 479 17.67 -6.73 -0.59
C VAL A 479 18.28 -6.78 0.81
N PHE A 480 19.61 -6.89 0.87
CA PHE A 480 20.38 -6.82 2.11
C PHE A 480 20.83 -5.37 2.38
N GLU A 481 19.95 -4.53 2.91
CA GLU A 481 20.23 -3.10 3.12
C GLU A 481 21.32 -2.85 4.16
N SER A 482 21.31 -3.60 5.27
CA SER A 482 22.36 -3.46 6.27
C SER A 482 22.57 -4.74 7.10
N PRO A 483 23.80 -5.06 7.52
CA PRO A 483 24.07 -6.26 8.29
C PRO A 483 23.41 -6.20 9.67
N PHE A 484 22.77 -7.29 10.08
CA PHE A 484 22.28 -7.47 11.43
C PHE A 484 23.39 -8.09 12.28
N LYS A 485 23.99 -7.32 13.19
CA LYS A 485 25.19 -7.72 13.96
C LYS A 485 24.85 -8.14 15.38
N PHE A 486 25.46 -9.18 15.93
CA PHE A 486 25.33 -9.50 17.35
C PHE A 486 26.52 -8.92 18.10
N TYR A 487 26.27 -7.88 18.89
CA TYR A 487 27.34 -7.19 19.61
C TYR A 487 27.71 -7.97 20.88
N ARG A 488 29.02 -8.10 21.14
CA ARG A 488 29.55 -8.70 22.37
C ARG A 488 29.11 -10.14 22.64
N MET A 489 28.76 -10.91 21.60
CA MET A 489 28.17 -12.25 21.73
C MET A 489 26.89 -12.28 22.58
N GLU A 490 26.13 -11.18 22.65
CA GLU A 490 24.88 -11.12 23.41
C GLU A 490 23.67 -11.48 22.52
N PRO A 491 22.64 -12.14 23.07
CA PRO A 491 21.38 -12.34 22.37
C PRO A 491 20.78 -11.03 21.86
N ARG A 492 20.13 -11.08 20.71
CA ARG A 492 19.41 -9.93 20.13
C ARG A 492 18.06 -10.34 19.57
N THR A 493 17.09 -9.44 19.69
CA THR A 493 15.76 -9.57 19.11
C THR A 493 15.74 -9.10 17.67
N LEU A 494 15.26 -9.96 16.79
CA LEU A 494 14.89 -9.70 15.40
C LEU A 494 13.40 -9.37 15.37
N HIS A 495 13.04 -8.29 14.69
CA HIS A 495 11.65 -7.87 14.50
C HIS A 495 11.25 -8.09 13.04
N TRP A 496 10.31 -9.00 12.82
CA TRP A 496 9.84 -9.41 11.52
C TRP A 496 8.46 -8.85 11.25
N GLN A 497 8.24 -8.38 10.02
CA GLN A 497 6.96 -7.86 9.57
C GLN A 497 6.58 -8.48 8.24
N ALA A 498 5.31 -8.88 8.07
CA ALA A 498 4.77 -9.31 6.79
C ALA A 498 3.38 -8.75 6.49
N VAL A 499 3.20 -8.19 5.29
CA VAL A 499 1.88 -7.82 4.74
C VAL A 499 1.61 -8.69 3.53
N LEU A 500 0.51 -9.44 3.56
CA LEU A 500 0.16 -10.38 2.49
C LEU A 500 -0.97 -9.83 1.63
N ARG A 501 -0.81 -9.93 0.30
CA ARG A 501 -1.81 -9.50 -0.67
C ARG A 501 -2.13 -10.63 -1.68
N PRO A 502 -3.40 -10.73 -2.12
CA PRO A 502 -3.77 -11.69 -3.15
C PRO A 502 -3.29 -11.25 -4.54
N GLU A 503 -2.92 -12.22 -5.37
CA GLU A 503 -2.68 -12.09 -6.81
C GLU A 503 -3.85 -12.69 -7.61
N ALA A 504 -4.07 -12.23 -8.84
CA ALA A 504 -5.23 -12.64 -9.65
C ALA A 504 -5.32 -14.15 -9.91
N ASN A 505 -4.17 -14.84 -9.95
CA ASN A 505 -4.07 -16.29 -10.18
C ASN A 505 -4.34 -17.14 -8.92
N GLY A 506 -4.61 -16.52 -7.77
CA GLY A 506 -4.85 -17.19 -6.49
C GLY A 506 -3.58 -17.39 -5.64
N ASP A 507 -2.42 -16.97 -6.13
CA ASP A 507 -1.21 -16.86 -5.33
C ASP A 507 -1.35 -15.75 -4.29
N LEU A 508 -0.48 -15.80 -3.28
CA LEU A 508 -0.30 -14.69 -2.34
C LEU A 508 1.13 -14.18 -2.48
N LEU A 509 1.27 -12.86 -2.41
CA LEU A 509 2.57 -12.21 -2.28
C LEU A 509 2.66 -11.57 -0.89
N ALA A 510 3.68 -11.95 -0.11
CA ALA A 510 3.98 -11.33 1.15
C ALA A 510 5.12 -10.32 0.98
N GLU A 511 4.90 -9.06 1.33
CA GLU A 511 5.98 -8.09 1.49
C GLU A 511 6.54 -8.21 2.91
N THR A 512 7.82 -8.55 3.02
CA THR A 512 8.45 -8.91 4.29
C THR A 512 9.63 -8.02 4.63
N VAL A 513 9.78 -7.67 5.91
CA VAL A 513 10.86 -6.81 6.39
C VAL A 513 11.46 -7.36 7.70
N LEU A 514 12.78 -7.32 7.81
CA LEU A 514 13.52 -7.56 9.05
C LEU A 514 14.07 -6.23 9.59
N ARG A 515 13.80 -5.94 10.86
CA ARG A 515 14.26 -4.73 11.55
C ARG A 515 14.96 -5.05 12.86
N SER A 516 15.77 -4.09 13.33
CA SER A 516 16.12 -3.99 14.74
C SER A 516 15.50 -2.74 15.34
N VAL A 517 15.07 -2.85 16.59
CA VAL A 517 14.51 -1.76 17.38
C VAL A 517 15.47 -1.42 18.50
N ARG A 518 15.76 -0.14 18.69
CA ARG A 518 16.58 0.36 19.79
C ARG A 518 15.81 1.40 20.57
N GLU A 519 15.49 1.05 21.81
CA GLU A 519 14.98 2.01 22.79
C GLU A 519 16.03 3.09 23.08
N LEU A 520 15.60 4.35 23.00
CA LEU A 520 16.41 5.48 23.39
C LEU A 520 16.06 5.82 24.83
N ASN A 521 17.05 5.81 25.73
CA ASN A 521 16.89 6.13 27.16
C ASN A 521 16.62 7.63 27.40
N LYS A 522 15.70 8.23 26.64
CA LYS A 522 15.25 9.61 26.73
C LYS A 522 13.72 9.62 26.75
N PRO A 523 13.08 10.15 27.79
CA PRO A 523 11.63 10.24 27.86
C PRO A 523 11.06 10.95 26.63
N GLY A 524 10.06 10.36 25.98
CA GLY A 524 9.33 10.95 24.86
C GLY A 524 10.03 10.88 23.49
N VAL A 525 11.18 10.20 23.37
CA VAL A 525 11.80 9.93 22.06
C VAL A 525 11.35 8.54 21.60
N PRO A 526 10.77 8.38 20.39
CA PRO A 526 10.35 7.09 19.90
C PRO A 526 11.56 6.15 19.68
N PRO A 527 11.33 4.81 19.71
CA PRO A 527 12.38 3.85 19.41
C PRO A 527 12.99 4.09 18.04
N GLN A 528 14.30 3.89 17.92
CA GLN A 528 14.97 3.95 16.63
C GLN A 528 14.86 2.58 15.96
N GLU A 529 14.23 2.55 14.79
CA GLU A 529 14.19 1.36 13.94
C GLU A 529 15.26 1.40 12.85
N LYS A 530 15.81 0.23 12.52
CA LYS A 530 16.70 0.07 11.38
C LYS A 530 16.27 -1.15 10.55
N VAL A 531 15.98 -0.92 9.28
CA VAL A 531 15.76 -1.99 8.30
C VAL A 531 17.10 -2.67 8.01
N HIS A 532 17.08 -3.99 8.07
CA HIS A 532 18.20 -4.83 7.71
C HIS A 532 17.98 -5.48 6.36
N PHE A 533 16.93 -6.29 6.23
CA PHE A 533 16.60 -7.01 5.01
C PHE A 533 15.15 -6.72 4.60
N LYS A 534 14.86 -6.82 3.31
CA LYS A 534 13.51 -6.78 2.72
C LYS A 534 13.41 -7.85 1.65
N ALA A 535 12.23 -8.44 1.48
CA ALA A 535 11.96 -9.36 0.37
C ALA A 535 10.46 -9.42 0.05
N GLN A 536 10.14 -10.06 -1.06
CA GLN A 536 8.80 -10.53 -1.37
C GLN A 536 8.79 -12.05 -1.29
N VAL A 537 7.77 -12.66 -0.69
CA VAL A 537 7.62 -14.11 -0.64
C VAL A 537 6.38 -14.52 -1.41
N ARG A 538 6.55 -15.32 -2.45
CA ARG A 538 5.46 -15.87 -3.24
C ARG A 538 4.98 -17.17 -2.63
N LEU A 539 3.67 -17.29 -2.45
CA LEU A 539 2.99 -18.43 -1.87
C LEU A 539 1.96 -18.97 -2.88
N VAL A 540 1.96 -20.28 -3.10
CA VAL A 540 1.08 -20.95 -4.08
C VAL A 540 0.24 -22.04 -3.40
N PRO A 541 -1.03 -22.25 -3.83
CA PRO A 541 -1.90 -23.27 -3.23
C PRO A 541 -1.58 -24.70 -3.70
N ALA A 542 -1.05 -24.88 -4.91
CA ALA A 542 -0.85 -26.19 -5.55
C ALA A 542 0.56 -26.80 -5.36
N GLY A 543 1.38 -26.23 -4.46
CA GLY A 543 2.80 -26.57 -4.34
C GLY A 543 3.63 -26.11 -5.53
N VAL A 544 4.95 -26.27 -5.44
CA VAL A 544 5.89 -25.83 -6.49
C VAL A 544 6.13 -26.97 -7.49
N PRO A 545 5.88 -26.76 -8.80
CA PRO A 545 6.22 -27.74 -9.82
C PRO A 545 7.72 -28.08 -9.79
N GLN A 546 8.04 -29.36 -9.92
CA GLN A 546 9.44 -29.81 -9.95
C GLN A 546 10.06 -29.49 -11.32
N PRO A 547 11.28 -28.94 -11.37
CA PRO A 547 11.96 -28.64 -12.63
C PRO A 547 12.51 -29.92 -13.27
N ASP A 548 12.78 -29.84 -14.57
CA ASP A 548 13.48 -30.91 -15.29
C ASP A 548 14.92 -31.07 -14.76
N PRO A 549 15.48 -32.30 -14.78
CA PRO A 549 16.86 -32.53 -14.36
C PRO A 549 17.87 -31.75 -15.21
N ILE A 550 18.85 -31.14 -14.55
CA ILE A 550 19.96 -30.42 -15.18
C ILE A 550 21.22 -31.29 -15.09
N PRO A 551 21.77 -31.76 -16.22
CA PRO A 551 22.96 -32.59 -16.21
C PRO A 551 24.15 -31.87 -15.57
N LEU A 552 24.93 -32.60 -14.75
CA LEU A 552 26.18 -32.08 -14.23
C LEU A 552 27.17 -31.86 -15.39
N PRO A 553 27.67 -30.64 -15.62
CA PRO A 553 28.63 -30.37 -16.68
C PRO A 553 29.95 -31.11 -16.45
N ALA A 554 30.62 -31.48 -17.54
CA ALA A 554 31.96 -32.05 -17.46
C ALA A 554 32.93 -31.02 -16.87
N LEU A 555 33.76 -31.46 -15.92
CA LEU A 555 34.76 -30.62 -15.29
C LEU A 555 35.90 -30.36 -16.28
N ALA A 556 36.29 -29.09 -16.47
CA ALA A 556 37.35 -28.73 -17.39
C ALA A 556 38.70 -29.28 -16.90
N GLU A 557 39.34 -30.16 -17.66
CA GLU A 557 40.62 -30.77 -17.24
C GLU A 557 41.74 -29.74 -17.04
N SER A 558 41.65 -28.57 -17.71
CA SER A 558 42.65 -27.50 -17.67
C SER A 558 42.50 -26.50 -16.53
N ALA A 559 41.36 -26.45 -15.83
CA ALA A 559 41.12 -25.47 -14.77
C ALA A 559 41.41 -26.05 -13.38
N ALA A 560 42.28 -25.38 -12.62
CA ALA A 560 42.66 -25.82 -11.28
C ALA A 560 41.50 -25.66 -10.29
N ARG A 561 41.36 -26.63 -9.38
CA ARG A 561 40.40 -26.56 -8.28
C ARG A 561 40.98 -25.76 -7.11
N VAL A 562 40.18 -24.87 -6.55
CA VAL A 562 40.43 -24.22 -5.26
C VAL A 562 39.85 -25.13 -4.18
N GLY A 563 40.69 -25.72 -3.34
CA GLY A 563 40.24 -26.60 -2.27
C GLY A 563 39.78 -25.84 -1.02
N MET A 564 39.03 -26.53 -0.16
CA MET A 564 38.51 -26.05 1.12
C MET A 564 39.53 -25.24 1.94
N ALA A 565 40.77 -25.73 2.06
CA ALA A 565 41.82 -25.08 2.84
C ALA A 565 42.20 -23.69 2.30
N ASP A 566 42.18 -23.49 0.98
CA ASP A 566 42.47 -22.19 0.37
C ASP A 566 41.24 -21.27 0.41
N ILE A 567 40.04 -21.82 0.20
CA ILE A 567 38.76 -21.07 0.31
C ILE A 567 38.64 -20.44 1.69
N TYR A 568 38.77 -21.23 2.76
CA TYR A 568 38.57 -20.77 4.13
C TYR A 568 39.82 -20.17 4.77
N ARG A 569 40.90 -19.99 4.00
CA ARG A 569 41.98 -19.05 4.36
C ARG A 569 41.55 -17.59 4.19
N VAL A 570 40.64 -17.32 3.25
CA VAL A 570 40.18 -15.95 2.93
C VAL A 570 38.74 -15.68 3.36
N TYR A 571 37.91 -16.72 3.51
CA TYR A 571 36.56 -16.60 4.08
C TYR A 571 36.60 -16.72 5.61
N PHE A 572 35.76 -15.92 6.30
CA PHE A 572 35.69 -15.89 7.77
C PHE A 572 34.80 -16.97 8.40
N HIS A 573 34.27 -17.90 7.58
CA HIS A 573 33.27 -18.88 8.02
C HIS A 573 33.89 -20.01 8.85
N GLY A 574 33.21 -20.37 9.93
CA GLY A 574 33.51 -21.51 10.79
C GLY A 574 32.82 -22.81 10.31
N PRO A 575 33.08 -23.95 10.97
CA PRO A 575 32.75 -25.29 10.46
C PRO A 575 31.31 -25.52 9.98
N ALA A 576 30.30 -24.96 10.64
CA ALA A 576 28.90 -25.15 10.21
C ALA A 576 28.57 -24.49 8.85
N TYR A 577 29.36 -23.48 8.45
CA TYR A 577 29.19 -22.67 7.23
C TYR A 577 30.33 -22.83 6.22
N GLN A 578 31.26 -23.75 6.46
CA GLN A 578 32.29 -24.13 5.48
C GLN A 578 31.71 -25.09 4.43
N VAL A 579 30.71 -24.60 3.68
CA VAL A 579 29.86 -25.41 2.78
C VAL A 579 30.55 -25.94 1.52
N LEU A 580 31.76 -25.49 1.17
CA LEU A 580 32.49 -25.89 -0.03
C LEU A 580 33.64 -26.86 0.28
N ASP A 581 33.69 -27.98 -0.45
CA ASP A 581 34.87 -28.86 -0.48
C ASP A 581 35.89 -28.36 -1.50
N TRP A 582 35.42 -27.99 -2.70
CA TRP A 582 36.23 -27.33 -3.72
C TRP A 582 35.36 -26.52 -4.68
N VAL A 583 35.99 -25.55 -5.35
CA VAL A 583 35.41 -24.80 -6.46
C VAL A 583 36.33 -24.85 -7.68
N GLN A 584 35.73 -24.99 -8.85
CA GLN A 584 36.41 -24.87 -10.14
C GLN A 584 35.77 -23.75 -10.94
N VAL A 585 36.59 -22.81 -11.42
CA VAL A 585 36.15 -21.66 -12.23
C VAL A 585 36.66 -21.84 -13.65
N ASP A 586 35.76 -21.70 -14.63
CA ASP A 586 36.08 -21.73 -16.06
C ASP A 586 35.28 -20.65 -16.79
N GLY A 587 35.97 -19.61 -17.26
CA GLY A 587 35.34 -18.45 -17.90
C GLY A 587 34.30 -17.78 -17.00
N ASP A 588 33.07 -17.69 -17.49
CA ASP A 588 31.89 -17.15 -16.82
C ASP A 588 31.18 -18.15 -15.90
N ARG A 589 31.70 -19.37 -15.76
CA ARG A 589 31.09 -20.44 -14.97
C ARG A 589 31.94 -20.83 -13.77
N ALA A 590 31.27 -21.27 -12.71
CA ALA A 590 31.89 -21.91 -11.56
C ALA A 590 31.07 -23.10 -11.08
N ILE A 591 31.76 -24.17 -10.68
CA ILE A 591 31.16 -25.36 -10.10
C ILE A 591 31.75 -25.53 -8.71
N GLY A 592 30.90 -25.50 -7.69
CA GLY A 592 31.26 -25.74 -6.29
C GLY A 592 30.68 -27.04 -5.78
N GLN A 593 31.51 -27.94 -5.26
CA GLN A 593 31.02 -29.15 -4.60
C GLN A 593 30.75 -28.87 -3.12
N MET A 594 29.59 -29.32 -2.65
CA MET A 594 29.22 -29.21 -1.24
C MET A 594 30.08 -30.12 -0.36
N ALA A 595 30.56 -29.57 0.76
CA ALA A 595 31.26 -30.31 1.79
C ALA A 595 30.39 -31.42 2.41
N ALA A 596 31.02 -32.56 2.70
CA ALA A 596 30.39 -33.66 3.44
C ALA A 596 30.39 -33.38 4.95
N ASP A 597 29.47 -34.04 5.67
CA ASP A 597 29.49 -34.15 7.14
C ASP A 597 29.52 -32.80 7.89
N LEU A 598 28.88 -31.76 7.33
CA LEU A 598 28.75 -30.46 7.99
C LEU A 598 28.05 -30.62 9.35
N PRO A 599 28.53 -29.94 10.42
CA PRO A 599 27.81 -29.85 11.69
C PRO A 599 26.37 -29.35 11.53
N PRO A 600 25.48 -29.54 12.52
CA PRO A 600 24.15 -28.98 12.49
C PRO A 600 24.16 -27.47 12.22
N ASN A 601 23.26 -27.00 11.36
CA ASN A 601 23.16 -25.57 11.03
C ASN A 601 22.64 -24.74 12.22
N THR A 602 21.77 -25.35 13.03
CA THR A 602 20.99 -24.72 14.08
C THR A 602 21.08 -25.51 15.38
N ARG A 603 20.70 -24.87 16.49
CA ARG A 603 20.36 -25.57 17.74
C ARG A 603 18.92 -25.22 18.13
N PRO A 604 18.01 -26.21 18.25
CA PRO A 604 18.23 -27.65 18.02
C PRO A 604 18.51 -27.96 16.53
N GLY A 605 19.20 -29.07 16.28
CA GLY A 605 19.68 -29.44 14.93
C GLY A 605 18.58 -29.95 13.98
N ASP A 606 17.38 -30.20 14.51
CA ASP A 606 16.20 -30.66 13.78
C ASP A 606 15.18 -29.53 13.54
N ALA A 607 15.60 -28.27 13.67
CA ALA A 607 14.77 -27.13 13.29
C ALA A 607 14.34 -27.27 11.82
N ALA A 608 13.07 -26.99 11.55
CA ALA A 608 12.54 -27.08 10.20
C ALA A 608 13.13 -25.96 9.32
N SER A 609 13.39 -26.30 8.06
CA SER A 609 13.87 -25.37 7.04
C SER A 609 12.97 -25.44 5.80
N LEU A 610 12.67 -24.27 5.25
CA LEU A 610 11.87 -24.10 4.04
C LEU A 610 12.76 -23.78 2.83
N MET A 611 13.84 -23.02 3.03
CA MET A 611 14.67 -22.45 1.97
C MET A 611 16.06 -23.10 1.83
N ALA A 612 16.32 -24.18 2.57
CA ALA A 612 17.60 -24.89 2.57
C ALA A 612 18.82 -23.94 2.63
N PRO A 613 18.99 -23.11 3.69
CA PRO A 613 19.95 -22.00 3.73
C PRO A 613 21.36 -22.35 3.28
N ARG A 614 21.87 -23.55 3.62
CA ARG A 614 23.22 -23.98 3.25
C ARG A 614 23.39 -24.32 1.76
N LEU A 615 22.30 -24.65 1.06
CA LEU A 615 22.34 -24.81 -0.40
C LEU A 615 22.35 -23.46 -1.11
N VAL A 616 21.61 -22.47 -0.57
CA VAL A 616 21.71 -21.09 -1.06
C VAL A 616 23.10 -20.51 -0.77
N GLU A 617 23.66 -20.80 0.40
CA GLU A 617 25.02 -20.40 0.78
C GLU A 617 26.09 -21.05 -0.13
N LEU A 618 25.86 -22.30 -0.54
CA LEU A 618 26.73 -22.97 -1.53
C LEU A 618 26.80 -22.18 -2.83
N CYS A 619 25.67 -21.64 -3.32
CA CYS A 619 25.65 -20.76 -4.47
C CYS A 619 26.41 -19.44 -4.20
N PHE A 620 26.20 -18.83 -3.04
CA PHE A 620 26.84 -17.55 -2.67
C PHE A 620 28.37 -17.68 -2.62
N GLN A 621 28.89 -18.68 -1.91
CA GLN A 621 30.33 -18.86 -1.79
C GLN A 621 30.95 -19.31 -3.12
N THR A 622 30.25 -20.12 -3.94
CA THR A 622 30.75 -20.49 -5.28
C THR A 622 30.86 -19.26 -6.18
N ALA A 623 29.86 -18.38 -6.19
CA ALA A 623 29.90 -17.10 -6.90
C ALA A 623 31.01 -16.19 -6.36
N GLY A 624 31.18 -16.11 -5.04
CA GLY A 624 32.23 -15.29 -4.44
C GLY A 624 33.65 -15.80 -4.74
N ILE A 625 33.86 -17.12 -4.91
CA ILE A 625 35.15 -17.65 -5.40
C ILE A 625 35.37 -17.33 -6.88
N TRP A 626 34.31 -17.35 -7.70
CA TRP A 626 34.39 -16.84 -9.08
C TRP A 626 34.86 -15.39 -9.09
N GLU A 627 34.30 -14.52 -8.25
CA GLU A 627 34.72 -13.10 -8.17
C GLU A 627 36.15 -12.94 -7.67
N ALA A 628 36.57 -13.71 -6.67
CA ALA A 628 37.94 -13.65 -6.20
C ALA A 628 38.95 -14.08 -7.28
N ARG A 629 38.60 -15.06 -8.13
CA ARG A 629 39.44 -15.51 -9.25
C ARG A 629 39.46 -14.51 -10.41
N GLN A 630 38.31 -13.97 -10.80
CA GLN A 630 38.19 -13.13 -12.01
C GLN A 630 38.44 -11.64 -11.75
N LYS A 631 38.09 -11.16 -10.56
CA LYS A 631 38.14 -9.73 -10.19
C LYS A 631 39.09 -9.44 -9.03
N GLN A 632 39.67 -10.45 -8.39
CA GLN A 632 40.60 -10.31 -7.26
C GLN A 632 39.99 -9.56 -6.06
N VAL A 633 38.69 -9.69 -5.84
CA VAL A 633 37.98 -9.08 -4.71
C VAL A 633 37.16 -10.13 -3.96
N LEU A 634 36.97 -9.92 -2.66
CA LEU A 634 35.87 -10.55 -1.93
C LEU A 634 34.64 -9.67 -2.06
N ALA A 635 33.47 -10.27 -2.05
CA ALA A 635 32.21 -9.55 -2.13
C ALA A 635 31.21 -10.11 -1.12
N LEU A 636 30.29 -9.25 -0.69
CA LEU A 636 29.19 -9.62 0.20
C LEU A 636 27.87 -9.66 -0.56
N PRO A 637 26.91 -10.49 -0.13
CA PRO A 637 25.55 -10.46 -0.67
C PRO A 637 24.95 -9.06 -0.62
N TRP A 638 24.36 -8.62 -1.73
CA TRP A 638 23.63 -7.35 -1.81
C TRP A 638 22.17 -7.52 -2.19
N GLN A 639 21.89 -8.37 -3.18
CA GLN A 639 20.52 -8.60 -3.66
C GLN A 639 20.35 -10.02 -4.17
N ILE A 640 19.15 -10.59 -4.02
CA ILE A 640 18.68 -11.77 -4.77
C ILE A 640 17.50 -11.35 -5.64
N GLY A 641 17.54 -11.67 -6.93
CA GLY A 641 16.38 -11.49 -7.81
C GLY A 641 15.26 -12.46 -7.46
N ALA A 642 15.56 -13.76 -7.44
CA ALA A 642 14.65 -14.79 -6.92
C ALA A 642 15.42 -16.03 -6.45
N VAL A 643 14.89 -16.73 -5.44
CA VAL A 643 15.37 -18.04 -5.01
C VAL A 643 14.19 -18.97 -4.75
N THR A 644 14.25 -20.15 -5.36
CA THR A 644 13.27 -21.25 -5.21
C THR A 644 13.97 -22.47 -4.63
N THR A 645 13.36 -23.10 -3.62
CA THR A 645 13.86 -24.36 -3.04
C THR A 645 12.87 -25.47 -3.35
N TYR A 646 13.35 -26.50 -4.03
CA TYR A 646 12.55 -27.67 -4.44
C TYR A 646 12.75 -28.86 -3.50
N ARG A 647 13.93 -28.98 -2.88
CA ARG A 647 14.34 -30.13 -2.08
C ARG A 647 15.25 -29.71 -0.93
N GLN A 648 15.12 -30.40 0.20
CA GLN A 648 16.06 -30.27 1.33
C GLN A 648 17.31 -31.11 1.09
N PRO A 649 18.48 -30.76 1.69
CA PRO A 649 19.73 -31.51 1.50
C PRO A 649 19.62 -33.02 1.79
N ALA A 650 18.77 -33.39 2.76
CA ALA A 650 18.54 -34.78 3.12
C ALA A 650 17.97 -35.64 1.96
N ALA A 651 17.33 -35.02 0.97
CA ALA A 651 16.78 -35.73 -0.19
C ALA A 651 17.87 -36.30 -1.13
N ALA A 652 19.12 -35.85 -1.02
CA ALA A 652 20.25 -36.35 -1.80
C ALA A 652 20.60 -37.81 -1.48
N ASN A 653 20.17 -38.34 -0.32
CA ASN A 653 20.36 -39.75 0.06
C ASN A 653 21.81 -40.27 -0.12
N GLY A 654 22.79 -39.42 0.21
CA GLY A 654 24.22 -39.73 0.11
C GLY A 654 24.89 -39.33 -1.20
N GLN A 655 24.14 -38.85 -2.20
CA GLN A 655 24.71 -38.26 -3.41
C GLN A 655 25.39 -36.93 -3.12
N ARG A 656 26.38 -36.59 -3.94
CA ARG A 656 27.06 -35.29 -3.87
C ARG A 656 26.19 -34.19 -4.45
N LEU A 657 26.24 -33.01 -3.82
CA LEU A 657 25.55 -31.81 -4.27
C LEU A 657 26.55 -30.81 -4.86
N TYR A 658 26.15 -30.14 -5.93
CA TYR A 658 26.97 -29.19 -6.66
C TYR A 658 26.20 -27.91 -6.93
N ALA A 659 26.79 -26.75 -6.63
CA ALA A 659 26.32 -25.47 -7.15
C ALA A 659 26.93 -25.22 -8.53
N LEU A 660 26.07 -25.01 -9.52
CA LEU A 660 26.41 -24.58 -10.87
C LEU A 660 26.12 -23.10 -10.96
N VAL A 661 27.15 -22.27 -11.01
CA VAL A 661 27.04 -20.80 -11.04
C VAL A 661 27.45 -20.29 -12.42
N GLU A 662 26.65 -19.37 -12.96
CA GLU A 662 26.93 -18.63 -14.18
C GLU A 662 26.91 -17.12 -13.90
N ALA A 663 28.01 -16.45 -14.23
CA ALA A 663 28.16 -15.01 -14.17
C ALA A 663 27.59 -14.38 -15.45
N VAL A 664 26.66 -13.46 -15.28
CA VAL A 664 25.95 -12.77 -16.36
C VAL A 664 26.24 -11.28 -16.25
N ASN A 665 26.64 -10.66 -17.37
CA ASN A 665 26.80 -9.22 -17.43
C ASN A 665 25.43 -8.54 -17.48
N GLY A 666 25.13 -7.70 -16.50
CA GLY A 666 23.93 -6.87 -16.47
C GLY A 666 24.02 -5.69 -17.45
N GLU A 667 22.85 -5.12 -17.80
CA GLU A 667 22.73 -3.97 -18.71
C GLU A 667 23.50 -2.72 -18.22
N ASP A 668 23.65 -2.57 -16.90
CA ASP A 668 24.38 -1.47 -16.25
C ASP A 668 25.90 -1.74 -16.10
N GLY A 669 26.40 -2.85 -16.65
CA GLY A 669 27.80 -3.30 -16.48
C GLY A 669 28.11 -4.02 -15.17
N ASP A 670 27.11 -4.25 -14.32
CA ASP A 670 27.22 -4.99 -13.06
C ASP A 670 27.18 -6.52 -13.28
N THR A 671 27.93 -7.30 -12.50
CA THR A 671 27.90 -8.77 -12.60
C THR A 671 26.76 -9.32 -11.76
N ARG A 672 25.94 -10.18 -12.37
CA ARG A 672 24.87 -10.92 -11.70
C ARG A 672 25.16 -12.41 -11.79
N PHE A 673 24.67 -13.19 -10.84
CA PHE A 673 24.84 -14.63 -10.84
C PHE A 673 23.50 -15.33 -10.91
N ASN A 674 23.41 -16.32 -11.81
CA ASN A 674 22.38 -17.34 -11.76
C ASN A 674 23.04 -18.63 -11.29
N ALA A 675 22.35 -19.40 -10.45
CA ALA A 675 22.90 -20.62 -9.91
C ALA A 675 21.84 -21.69 -9.69
N GLN A 676 22.20 -22.95 -9.94
CA GLN A 676 21.39 -24.10 -9.53
C GLN A 676 22.20 -25.03 -8.63
N VAL A 677 21.55 -25.60 -7.61
CA VAL A 677 22.12 -26.72 -6.86
C VAL A 677 21.55 -28.02 -7.40
N VAL A 678 22.40 -28.95 -7.81
CA VAL A 678 22.01 -30.25 -8.35
C VAL A 678 22.71 -31.41 -7.63
N ASP A 679 22.10 -32.59 -7.63
CA ASP A 679 22.80 -33.84 -7.29
C ASP A 679 23.46 -34.49 -8.52
N GLU A 680 24.14 -35.63 -8.30
CA GLU A 680 24.81 -36.42 -9.34
C GLU A 680 23.85 -36.93 -10.45
N SER A 681 22.54 -37.02 -10.18
CA SER A 681 21.54 -37.38 -11.18
C SER A 681 21.01 -36.19 -11.97
N GLY A 682 21.37 -34.97 -11.56
CA GLY A 682 20.88 -33.71 -12.11
C GLY A 682 19.58 -33.21 -11.49
N ALA A 683 19.07 -33.84 -10.42
CA ALA A 683 17.87 -33.33 -9.76
C ALA A 683 18.17 -31.98 -9.11
N VAL A 684 17.31 -30.99 -9.32
CA VAL A 684 17.53 -29.61 -8.86
C VAL A 684 17.01 -29.41 -7.44
N TYR A 685 17.80 -28.82 -6.55
CA TYR A 685 17.45 -28.55 -5.16
C TYR A 685 17.10 -27.08 -4.94
N VAL A 686 17.89 -26.20 -5.55
CA VAL A 686 17.74 -24.74 -5.46
C VAL A 686 17.93 -24.15 -6.86
N ASP A 687 17.13 -23.16 -7.20
CA ASP A 687 17.34 -22.26 -8.34
C ASP A 687 17.40 -20.82 -7.81
N LEU A 688 18.54 -20.17 -8.03
CA LEU A 688 18.87 -18.82 -7.60
C LEU A 688 19.10 -17.96 -8.85
N ARG A 689 18.41 -16.83 -8.95
CA ARG A 689 18.49 -15.94 -10.11
C ARG A 689 18.78 -14.50 -9.71
N GLY A 690 19.61 -13.84 -10.50
CA GLY A 690 19.91 -12.42 -10.32
C GLY A 690 20.57 -12.10 -8.98
N TYR A 691 21.41 -13.00 -8.45
CA TYR A 691 22.19 -12.72 -7.24
C TYR A 691 23.24 -11.65 -7.55
N ARG A 692 23.34 -10.64 -6.68
CA ARG A 692 24.26 -9.51 -6.80
C ARG A 692 25.06 -9.35 -5.52
N THR A 693 26.29 -8.90 -5.68
CA THR A 693 27.23 -8.70 -4.60
C THR A 693 27.75 -7.26 -4.56
N VAL A 694 28.31 -6.86 -3.43
CA VAL A 694 29.07 -5.62 -3.28
C VAL A 694 30.50 -5.97 -2.89
N ALA A 695 31.46 -5.50 -3.68
CA ALA A 695 32.88 -5.74 -3.42
C ALA A 695 33.34 -5.10 -2.10
N LEU A 696 34.09 -5.85 -1.32
CA LEU A 696 34.78 -5.35 -0.13
C LEU A 696 36.06 -4.60 -0.53
N PRO A 697 36.48 -3.58 0.25
CA PRO A 697 37.77 -2.93 0.02
C PRO A 697 38.94 -3.91 0.16
N GLY A 698 39.88 -3.87 -0.78
CA GLY A 698 41.09 -4.69 -0.78
C GLY A 698 41.23 -5.57 -2.03
N THR A 699 42.33 -6.33 -2.09
CA THR A 699 42.59 -7.29 -3.18
C THR A 699 42.88 -8.65 -2.56
N VAL A 700 42.31 -9.71 -3.13
CA VAL A 700 42.54 -11.10 -2.72
C VAL A 700 43.14 -11.89 -3.88
N ALA A 701 44.13 -12.72 -3.56
CA ALA A 701 44.74 -13.67 -4.48
C ALA A 701 44.45 -15.10 -4.02
N LEU A 702 43.77 -15.87 -4.87
CA LEU A 702 43.38 -17.27 -4.67
C LEU A 702 43.94 -18.19 -5.76
#